data_AF-A0A936EAW9-F1
#
_entry.id   AF-A0A936EAW9-F1
#
_cell.length_a   1.000
_cell.length_b   1.000
_cell.length_c   1.000
_cell.angle_alpha   90.00
_cell.angle_beta   90.00
_cell.angle_gamma   90.00
#
_symmetry.space_group_name_H-M   'P 1'
#
loop_
_entity.id
_entity.type
_entity.pdbx_description
1 polymer ?
#
loop_
_entity_poly.entity_id
_entity_poly.type
_entity_poly.pdbx_seq_one_letter_code
_entity_poly.pdbx_strand_id
1 'polypeptide(L)'
;MRPPCSLATVGLRAAFVLAAAGLAAASAAAADLTLSIRIDPRLDRAPISPYIYGSSQDLPSAPLTVRRMGGNRITGYNWETNASNAGSDWYHSSDGYLVSNLPAELRSVPGITITNFHDRSLASGVPYSIVTLPMAGYVALDQSGSVSVAEAAPSPRWAEVRHTKGSALLTTPDTTDGYVYTDELLHFLLTRYGPASSARGIRGYAFDNEPDLWAATHARLHPSKLTCTELIARSTELGRTIKRMDPSAETLGFVSYGFGGFRDLQGAPDWATERAKGAGRYRWFIDYYLDQMRQASATAGLRLVDVLDLHNYSEHSAGGYRVSETTDYSNIACNQGRMQAPRGLWDPTFVENSWIGQWFADFLPYLPQLRTSIDTFYPGTKLAFTEYNAGGEGHISGGIAQADYLGLYGKYGVYLATFWQLHPEAAYAAAAFRLYRNYDGLGSTYGDTTVSAQASDTVNASAYAALDSHDEAKLHLVVLNKNYDSSTTTTIEIAGPRTYTSARVFAFDSASATITERTPIPSIAANRFTLNLPALTAAHVVLSSPDQAPVIATQNHPSSRSFSLGQTATLDVIATGTGPLSYQWYRGGAPVAGATTATLSLSPLIPADAGLYDVVVSGVDDVLSRPAVLGVLPASGERTAGAITTRAEWQDIHHPNGAVYDQFLLTGAAGTFTADFGQIARCSYLDPNNSIVQVEMSGAGAITIVLDPTTVAGPMAPALYNQGGIDYMKGKATVILAGADSTTHFTIYSVGTANNPGVTRPDTTYVGWADIAVSGIVSTYDDGAIGSIHQGNVSYSATTGYTGIYAPHTMIGASTVVLHDIAASGLAEPYLYFGDTIRGLRTSPGNALFDAGTAQGQEEAGSRIASGDIALNGFSIGDPGNPVSSGAATIAGGALAQPNGRFIAVGGLSRVIMGAGQDSCGRAAPAQVIQTRLISDIGTDLTPAIVTGP
;
A
#
# COMPACT_ATOMS: atom_id res chain seq x y z
N MET A 1 -53.68 -49.25 -18.15
CA MET A 1 -55.13 -49.34 -17.87
C MET A 1 -55.73 -47.95 -18.01
N ARG A 2 -56.58 -47.73 -19.03
CA ARG A 2 -57.57 -46.64 -19.08
C ARG A 2 -58.80 -47.10 -18.27
N PRO A 3 -59.70 -46.25 -17.74
CA PRO A 3 -60.54 -45.33 -18.55
C PRO A 3 -61.04 -44.06 -17.76
N PRO A 4 -62.22 -43.44 -18.08
CA PRO A 4 -62.52 -42.42 -19.13
C PRO A 4 -63.26 -41.17 -18.51
N CYS A 5 -63.61 -40.05 -19.16
CA CYS A 5 -64.70 -39.72 -20.12
C CYS A 5 -64.83 -38.16 -20.07
N SER A 6 -64.71 -37.36 -21.15
CA SER A 6 -65.70 -36.99 -22.20
C SER A 6 -67.00 -36.31 -21.66
N LEU A 7 -67.18 -34.99 -21.84
CA LEU A 7 -67.86 -34.28 -22.97
C LEU A 7 -69.37 -34.08 -22.78
N ALA A 8 -69.85 -32.82 -22.94
CA ALA A 8 -71.14 -32.38 -23.52
C ALA A 8 -71.57 -31.00 -22.92
N THR A 9 -71.52 -29.85 -23.60
CA THR A 9 -72.32 -29.27 -24.71
C THR A 9 -73.51 -28.36 -24.29
N VAL A 10 -73.47 -27.12 -24.81
CA VAL A 10 -74.57 -26.34 -25.47
C VAL A 10 -75.71 -25.80 -24.57
N GLY A 11 -76.19 -24.54 -24.65
CA GLY A 11 -75.93 -23.47 -25.62
C GLY A 11 -76.63 -22.12 -25.31
N LEU A 12 -76.16 -21.11 -26.05
CA LEU A 12 -76.85 -19.98 -26.70
C LEU A 12 -78.21 -19.45 -26.16
N ARG A 13 -78.22 -18.20 -25.65
CA ARG A 13 -78.72 -16.97 -26.33
C ARG A 13 -79.04 -15.85 -25.31
N ALA A 14 -78.38 -14.70 -25.48
CA ALA A 14 -78.99 -13.41 -25.17
C ALA A 14 -78.51 -12.39 -26.21
N ALA A 15 -79.45 -11.93 -27.03
CA ALA A 15 -79.32 -10.69 -27.78
C ALA A 15 -79.66 -9.54 -26.85
N PHE A 16 -78.89 -8.46 -26.88
CA PHE A 16 -79.35 -7.14 -27.31
C PHE A 16 -78.20 -6.15 -27.15
N VAL A 17 -77.83 -5.55 -28.28
CA VAL A 17 -76.96 -4.37 -28.37
C VAL A 17 -77.76 -3.17 -27.88
N LEU A 18 -77.24 -2.42 -26.93
CA LEU A 18 -77.40 -0.96 -26.89
C LEU A 18 -76.15 -0.33 -26.27
N ALA A 19 -75.54 0.57 -27.03
CA ALA A 19 -74.35 1.31 -26.67
C ALA A 19 -74.67 2.42 -25.65
N ALA A 20 -73.77 2.64 -24.69
CA ALA A 20 -72.99 3.88 -24.55
C ALA A 20 -72.30 3.99 -23.17
N ALA A 21 -71.25 4.83 -23.16
CA ALA A 21 -70.46 5.34 -22.04
C ALA A 21 -69.26 4.49 -21.59
N GLY A 22 -68.09 5.10 -21.74
CA GLY A 22 -66.78 4.51 -21.49
C GLY A 22 -66.56 4.12 -20.04
N LEU A 23 -66.04 2.91 -19.85
CA LEU A 23 -65.11 2.62 -18.78
C LEU A 23 -63.74 2.50 -19.41
N ALA A 24 -62.85 3.43 -19.09
CA ALA A 24 -61.42 3.17 -19.15
C ALA A 24 -61.17 1.90 -18.32
N ALA A 25 -60.69 0.85 -18.97
CA ALA A 25 -60.09 -0.27 -18.27
C ALA A 25 -58.87 0.30 -17.55
N ALA A 26 -58.99 0.54 -16.24
CA ALA A 26 -57.85 0.78 -15.39
C ALA A 26 -56.96 -0.46 -15.51
N SER A 27 -55.82 -0.33 -16.21
CA SER A 27 -54.74 -1.30 -16.10
C SER A 27 -54.35 -1.33 -14.63
N ALA A 28 -54.48 -2.48 -13.98
CA ALA A 28 -53.88 -2.69 -12.67
C ALA A 28 -52.38 -2.45 -12.82
N ALA A 29 -51.89 -1.34 -12.27
CA ALA A 29 -50.45 -1.09 -12.17
C ALA A 29 -49.86 -2.23 -11.32
N ALA A 30 -48.86 -2.95 -11.84
CA ALA A 30 -48.08 -3.89 -11.06
C ALA A 30 -47.51 -3.15 -9.84
N ALA A 31 -47.65 -3.73 -8.64
CA ALA A 31 -47.16 -3.09 -7.42
C ALA A 31 -45.62 -3.04 -7.45
N ASP A 32 -45.03 -1.88 -7.16
CA ASP A 32 -43.57 -1.73 -7.09
C ASP A 32 -42.98 -2.66 -6.02
N LEU A 33 -41.95 -3.44 -6.40
CA LEU A 33 -41.24 -4.30 -5.45
C LEU A 33 -40.43 -3.43 -4.50
N THR A 34 -40.69 -3.54 -3.19
CA THR A 34 -39.95 -2.77 -2.18
C THR A 34 -38.73 -3.56 -1.70
N LEU A 35 -37.55 -2.95 -1.79
CA LEU A 35 -36.27 -3.54 -1.40
C LEU A 35 -35.52 -2.63 -0.43
N SER A 36 -34.51 -3.16 0.24
CA SER A 36 -33.54 -2.35 1.00
C SER A 36 -32.12 -2.79 0.70
N ILE A 37 -31.19 -1.84 0.65
CA ILE A 37 -29.75 -2.07 0.55
C ILE A 37 -29.08 -1.37 1.73
N ARG A 38 -28.34 -2.15 2.51
CA ARG A 38 -27.54 -1.65 3.62
C ARG A 38 -26.06 -1.62 3.23
N ILE A 39 -25.42 -0.48 3.46
CA ILE A 39 -24.02 -0.23 3.13
C ILE A 39 -23.32 0.20 4.41
N ASP A 40 -22.16 -0.38 4.72
CA ASP A 40 -21.26 0.13 5.77
C ASP A 40 -19.88 0.34 5.16
N PRO A 41 -19.50 1.60 4.84
CA PRO A 41 -18.19 1.91 4.27
C PRO A 41 -17.00 1.60 5.17
N ARG A 42 -17.20 1.15 6.42
CA ARG A 42 -16.14 0.77 7.36
C ARG A 42 -15.87 -0.74 7.38
N LEU A 43 -16.79 -1.54 6.83
CA LEU A 43 -16.73 -3.01 6.86
C LEU A 43 -16.30 -3.56 5.50
N ASP A 44 -15.68 -4.73 5.51
CA ASP A 44 -15.26 -5.50 4.33
C ASP A 44 -14.37 -4.71 3.35
N ARG A 45 -13.58 -3.75 3.86
CA ARG A 45 -12.66 -2.95 3.07
C ARG A 45 -11.58 -3.82 2.45
N ALA A 46 -11.53 -3.88 1.12
CA ALA A 46 -10.46 -4.55 0.38
C ALA A 46 -10.21 -3.83 -0.96
N PRO A 47 -8.96 -3.84 -1.47
CA PRO A 47 -8.67 -3.30 -2.79
C PRO A 47 -9.34 -4.12 -3.88
N ILE A 48 -9.96 -3.42 -4.84
CA ILE A 48 -10.48 -3.99 -6.07
C ILE A 48 -9.32 -4.02 -7.07
N SER A 49 -8.97 -5.20 -7.56
CA SER A 49 -7.94 -5.28 -8.59
C SER A 49 -8.40 -4.53 -9.85
N PRO A 50 -7.59 -3.62 -10.40
CA PRO A 50 -7.95 -2.92 -11.63
C PRO A 50 -8.04 -3.87 -12.83
N TYR A 51 -7.52 -5.09 -12.72
CA TYR A 51 -7.39 -6.05 -13.83
C TYR A 51 -8.62 -6.96 -14.03
N ILE A 52 -9.69 -6.77 -13.27
CA ILE A 52 -10.97 -7.48 -13.49
C ILE A 52 -11.76 -6.96 -14.70
N TYR A 53 -11.36 -5.80 -15.24
CA TYR A 53 -12.02 -5.14 -16.37
C TYR A 53 -11.33 -5.47 -17.71
N GLY A 54 -11.11 -6.76 -17.99
CA GLY A 54 -10.41 -7.23 -19.18
C GLY A 54 -11.30 -7.88 -20.23
N SER A 55 -10.77 -8.03 -21.45
CA SER A 55 -11.35 -8.87 -22.51
C SER A 55 -10.28 -9.54 -23.37
N SER A 56 -10.59 -10.72 -23.92
CA SER A 56 -9.74 -11.43 -24.88
C SER A 56 -9.90 -10.82 -26.28
N GLN A 57 -11.12 -10.68 -26.76
CA GLN A 57 -11.43 -9.97 -28.00
C GLN A 57 -11.39 -8.44 -27.79
N ASP A 58 -11.19 -7.69 -28.87
CA ASP A 58 -11.40 -6.26 -28.82
C ASP A 58 -12.90 -5.99 -28.62
N LEU A 59 -13.24 -5.26 -27.56
CA LEU A 59 -14.61 -4.85 -27.25
C LEU A 59 -14.74 -3.33 -27.48
N PRO A 60 -15.23 -2.88 -28.65
CA PRO A 60 -15.29 -1.46 -28.98
C PRO A 60 -16.03 -0.66 -27.90
N SER A 61 -15.53 0.53 -27.59
CA SER A 61 -16.08 1.47 -26.58
C SER A 61 -16.07 0.98 -25.12
N ALA A 62 -15.51 -0.20 -24.82
CA ALA A 62 -15.26 -0.64 -23.46
C ALA A 62 -13.88 -0.16 -22.99
N PRO A 63 -13.78 0.57 -21.86
CA PRO A 63 -12.49 0.99 -21.28
C PRO A 63 -11.80 -0.18 -20.56
N LEU A 64 -11.10 -1.02 -21.34
CA LEU A 64 -10.43 -2.22 -20.84
C LEU A 64 -9.14 -1.88 -20.07
N THR A 65 -8.85 -2.67 -19.04
CA THR A 65 -7.57 -2.61 -18.29
C THR A 65 -6.66 -3.80 -18.54
N VAL A 66 -7.20 -4.86 -19.15
CA VAL A 66 -6.46 -6.05 -19.58
C VAL A 66 -6.89 -6.46 -20.97
N ARG A 67 -5.92 -6.83 -21.81
CA ARG A 67 -6.16 -7.58 -23.04
C ARG A 67 -5.44 -8.92 -22.96
N ARG A 68 -6.07 -9.99 -23.45
CA ARG A 68 -5.48 -11.34 -23.52
C ARG A 68 -5.39 -11.84 -24.95
N MET A 69 -4.21 -12.28 -25.36
CA MET A 69 -4.00 -13.08 -26.55
C MET A 69 -3.90 -14.55 -26.13
N GLY A 70 -5.02 -15.27 -26.22
CA GLY A 70 -5.15 -16.68 -25.82
C GLY A 70 -6.26 -17.40 -26.60
N GLY A 71 -6.78 -18.49 -26.05
CA GLY A 71 -7.76 -19.35 -26.71
C GLY A 71 -7.13 -20.42 -27.61
N ASN A 72 -7.96 -21.31 -28.14
CA ASN A 72 -7.57 -22.51 -28.90
C ASN A 72 -6.50 -22.25 -29.98
N ARG A 73 -6.64 -21.17 -30.75
CA ARG A 73 -5.73 -20.85 -31.86
C ARG A 73 -4.27 -20.67 -31.43
N ILE A 74 -4.00 -20.27 -30.18
CA ILE A 74 -2.65 -19.94 -29.72
C ILE A 74 -1.84 -21.19 -29.33
N THR A 75 -2.49 -22.29 -28.92
CA THR A 75 -1.80 -23.56 -28.58
C THR A 75 -0.86 -24.03 -29.70
N GLY A 76 -1.30 -23.91 -30.96
CA GLY A 76 -0.52 -24.29 -32.14
C GLY A 76 0.19 -23.12 -32.84
N TYR A 77 0.32 -21.95 -32.20
CA TYR A 77 0.89 -20.75 -32.83
C TYR A 77 2.42 -20.78 -32.87
N ASN A 78 2.97 -20.66 -34.08
CA ASN A 78 4.40 -20.53 -34.33
C ASN A 78 4.75 -19.04 -34.47
N TRP A 79 5.51 -18.49 -33.54
CA TRP A 79 5.89 -17.07 -33.57
C TRP A 79 6.84 -16.72 -34.71
N GLU A 80 7.57 -17.69 -35.26
CA GLU A 80 8.60 -17.44 -36.27
C GLU A 80 7.97 -17.19 -37.65
N THR A 81 6.90 -17.92 -37.98
CA THR A 81 6.20 -17.87 -39.28
C THR A 81 4.79 -17.29 -39.20
N ASN A 82 4.28 -17.10 -37.98
CA ASN A 82 2.89 -16.76 -37.66
C ASN A 82 1.83 -17.77 -38.12
N ALA A 83 2.23 -18.97 -38.52
CA ALA A 83 1.30 -20.07 -38.71
C ALA A 83 0.64 -20.47 -37.38
N SER A 84 -0.61 -20.93 -37.44
CA SER A 84 -1.34 -21.47 -36.29
C SER A 84 -2.24 -22.61 -36.73
N ASN A 85 -2.66 -23.46 -35.81
CA ASN A 85 -3.61 -24.53 -36.10
C ASN A 85 -4.97 -24.29 -35.42
N ALA A 86 -6.06 -24.50 -36.15
CA ALA A 86 -7.42 -24.33 -35.64
C ALA A 86 -7.88 -25.44 -34.69
N GLY A 87 -7.18 -26.57 -34.64
CA GLY A 87 -7.68 -27.74 -33.93
C GLY A 87 -9.04 -28.20 -34.47
N SER A 88 -9.89 -28.72 -33.59
CA SER A 88 -11.24 -29.17 -33.93
C SER A 88 -12.16 -28.04 -34.40
N ASP A 89 -11.85 -26.78 -34.10
CA ASP A 89 -12.71 -25.63 -34.44
C ASP A 89 -12.89 -25.49 -35.96
N TRP A 90 -11.85 -25.82 -36.73
CA TRP A 90 -11.90 -25.76 -38.19
C TRP A 90 -10.96 -26.76 -38.86
N TYR A 91 -11.45 -27.99 -39.06
CA TYR A 91 -10.82 -29.05 -39.87
C TYR A 91 -9.33 -29.33 -39.56
N HIS A 92 -8.87 -29.09 -38.32
CA HIS A 92 -7.46 -29.15 -37.93
C HIS A 92 -6.54 -28.38 -38.90
N SER A 93 -7.01 -27.25 -39.42
CA SER A 93 -6.33 -26.44 -40.44
C SER A 93 -5.14 -25.69 -39.86
N SER A 94 -3.96 -25.89 -40.44
CA SER A 94 -2.81 -25.00 -40.25
C SER A 94 -2.86 -23.88 -41.28
N ASP A 95 -2.93 -22.63 -40.83
CA ASP A 95 -3.13 -21.46 -41.68
C ASP A 95 -2.66 -20.15 -41.03
N GLY A 96 -2.72 -19.06 -41.79
CA GLY A 96 -2.39 -17.69 -41.35
C GLY A 96 -3.56 -16.93 -40.74
N TYR A 97 -4.56 -17.59 -40.12
CA TYR A 97 -5.76 -16.95 -39.59
C TYR A 97 -5.44 -15.75 -38.66
N LEU A 98 -4.47 -15.91 -37.75
CA LEU A 98 -4.09 -14.88 -36.79
C LEU A 98 -3.51 -13.60 -37.42
N VAL A 99 -3.02 -13.68 -38.65
CA VAL A 99 -2.48 -12.54 -39.42
C VAL A 99 -3.34 -12.16 -40.62
N SER A 100 -4.49 -12.83 -40.81
CA SER A 100 -5.35 -12.66 -42.00
C SER A 100 -5.86 -11.23 -42.19
N ASN A 101 -6.09 -10.51 -41.08
CA ASN A 101 -6.55 -9.13 -41.06
C ASN A 101 -5.41 -8.10 -41.12
N LEU A 102 -4.15 -8.52 -41.16
CA LEU A 102 -3.00 -7.62 -41.28
C LEU A 102 -2.65 -7.34 -42.76
N PRO A 103 -2.01 -6.19 -43.06
CA PRO A 103 -1.38 -5.94 -44.35
C PRO A 103 -0.43 -7.07 -44.77
N ALA A 104 -0.39 -7.41 -46.06
CA ALA A 104 0.29 -8.59 -46.57
C ALA A 104 1.80 -8.61 -46.24
N GLU A 105 2.44 -7.45 -46.29
CA GLU A 105 3.85 -7.21 -45.98
C GLU A 105 4.21 -7.45 -44.51
N LEU A 106 3.22 -7.41 -43.60
CA LEU A 106 3.44 -7.66 -42.17
C LEU A 106 3.28 -9.14 -41.80
N ARG A 107 2.55 -9.93 -42.60
CA ARG A 107 2.12 -11.29 -42.21
C ARG A 107 3.29 -12.27 -42.00
N SER A 108 4.41 -12.04 -42.68
CA SER A 108 5.62 -12.86 -42.56
C SER A 108 6.64 -12.35 -41.55
N VAL A 109 6.38 -11.22 -40.88
CA VAL A 109 7.30 -10.67 -39.88
C VAL A 109 7.24 -11.54 -38.61
N PRO A 110 8.36 -12.10 -38.12
CA PRO A 110 8.37 -12.91 -36.90
C PRO A 110 7.74 -12.17 -35.72
N GLY A 111 6.87 -12.86 -34.99
CA GLY A 111 6.18 -12.36 -33.81
C GLY A 111 5.16 -11.26 -34.09
N ILE A 112 4.76 -11.03 -35.35
CA ILE A 112 3.85 -9.92 -35.69
C ILE A 112 2.50 -10.04 -34.99
N THR A 113 1.97 -11.26 -34.81
CA THR A 113 0.69 -11.44 -34.12
C THR A 113 0.77 -10.91 -32.68
N ILE A 114 1.83 -11.28 -31.94
CA ILE A 114 2.03 -10.84 -30.55
C ILE A 114 2.35 -9.35 -30.49
N THR A 115 3.27 -8.87 -31.34
CA THR A 115 3.71 -7.46 -31.30
C THR A 115 2.61 -6.51 -31.73
N ASN A 116 1.83 -6.82 -32.78
CA ASN A 116 0.67 -6.03 -33.18
C ASN A 116 -0.40 -6.04 -32.08
N PHE A 117 -0.65 -7.19 -31.43
CA PHE A 117 -1.55 -7.26 -30.30
C PHE A 117 -1.09 -6.33 -29.16
N HIS A 118 0.16 -6.42 -28.74
CA HIS A 118 0.67 -5.65 -27.61
C HIS A 118 0.83 -4.15 -27.94
N ASP A 119 1.28 -3.81 -29.15
CA ASP A 119 1.35 -2.43 -29.63
C ASP A 119 -0.04 -1.77 -29.61
N ARG A 120 -1.10 -2.50 -29.97
CA ARG A 120 -2.49 -2.01 -29.84
C ARG A 120 -2.94 -1.85 -28.39
N SER A 121 -2.47 -2.70 -27.47
CA SER A 121 -2.72 -2.53 -26.03
C SER A 121 -2.09 -1.24 -25.53
N LEU A 122 -0.81 -1.02 -25.85
CA LEU A 122 -0.07 0.19 -25.49
C LEU A 122 -0.72 1.44 -26.09
N ALA A 123 -1.07 1.40 -27.38
CA ALA A 123 -1.73 2.52 -28.06
C ALA A 123 -3.11 2.86 -27.48
N SER A 124 -3.80 1.88 -26.91
CA SER A 124 -5.11 2.05 -26.27
C SER A 124 -5.00 2.36 -24.76
N GLY A 125 -3.79 2.52 -24.24
CA GLY A 125 -3.56 2.79 -22.81
C GLY A 125 -3.90 1.61 -21.88
N VAL A 126 -3.98 0.39 -22.41
CA VAL A 126 -4.28 -0.82 -21.62
C VAL A 126 -3.02 -1.24 -20.86
N PRO A 127 -3.00 -1.18 -19.51
CA PRO A 127 -1.78 -1.37 -18.72
C PRO A 127 -1.30 -2.82 -18.65
N TYR A 128 -2.17 -3.80 -18.91
CA TYR A 128 -1.87 -5.21 -18.77
C TYR A 128 -2.14 -5.99 -20.06
N SER A 129 -1.14 -6.69 -20.58
CA SER A 129 -1.29 -7.67 -21.66
C SER A 129 -0.92 -9.06 -21.17
N ILE A 130 -1.79 -10.04 -21.46
CA ILE A 130 -1.50 -11.46 -21.32
C ILE A 130 -1.15 -12.03 -22.69
N VAL A 131 -0.03 -12.73 -22.79
CA VAL A 131 0.37 -13.50 -23.97
C VAL A 131 0.45 -14.97 -23.62
N THR A 132 -0.35 -15.80 -24.28
CA THR A 132 -0.27 -17.26 -24.13
C THR A 132 0.98 -17.80 -24.82
N LEU A 133 1.70 -18.70 -24.15
CA LEU A 133 2.88 -19.39 -24.68
C LEU A 133 2.56 -20.88 -24.92
N PRO A 134 2.91 -21.44 -26.10
CA PRO A 134 2.70 -22.85 -26.39
C PRO A 134 3.39 -23.79 -25.39
N MET A 135 2.65 -24.81 -24.93
CA MET A 135 3.09 -25.82 -23.97
C MET A 135 2.63 -27.24 -24.35
N ALA A 136 1.68 -27.38 -25.28
CA ALA A 136 1.20 -28.68 -25.77
C ALA A 136 2.28 -29.54 -26.45
N GLY A 137 3.38 -28.91 -26.90
CA GLY A 137 4.60 -29.57 -27.36
C GLY A 137 4.94 -29.35 -28.84
N TYR A 138 3.99 -28.91 -29.65
CA TYR A 138 4.20 -28.64 -31.07
C TYR A 138 3.42 -27.41 -31.55
N VAL A 139 3.91 -26.74 -32.59
CA VAL A 139 3.24 -25.61 -33.26
C VAL A 139 3.27 -25.80 -34.77
N ALA A 140 2.38 -25.11 -35.50
CA ALA A 140 2.28 -25.27 -36.95
C ALA A 140 3.57 -24.83 -37.66
N LEU A 141 4.10 -25.67 -38.55
CA LEU A 141 5.27 -25.32 -39.38
C LEU A 141 4.86 -24.62 -40.69
N ASP A 142 3.64 -24.87 -41.16
CA ASP A 142 3.13 -24.40 -42.45
C ASP A 142 1.71 -23.82 -42.38
N GLN A 143 1.23 -23.30 -43.51
CA GLN A 143 -0.13 -22.78 -43.69
C GLN A 143 -0.91 -23.57 -44.77
N SER A 144 -0.67 -24.88 -44.87
CA SER A 144 -1.15 -25.73 -45.98
C SER A 144 -2.53 -26.34 -45.75
N GLY A 145 -3.32 -25.79 -44.82
CA GLY A 145 -4.68 -26.22 -44.53
C GLY A 145 -4.73 -27.46 -43.63
N SER A 146 -5.77 -28.28 -43.80
CA SER A 146 -6.10 -29.41 -42.92
C SER A 146 -4.93 -30.36 -42.65
N VAL A 147 -4.82 -30.80 -41.40
CA VAL A 147 -3.87 -31.82 -40.94
C VAL A 147 -4.60 -33.13 -40.65
N SER A 148 -4.28 -34.17 -41.42
CA SER A 148 -4.86 -35.50 -41.26
C SER A 148 -4.36 -36.20 -39.99
N VAL A 149 -5.04 -37.29 -39.58
CA VAL A 149 -4.60 -38.09 -38.42
C VAL A 149 -3.19 -38.67 -38.61
N ALA A 150 -2.84 -39.06 -39.84
CA ALA A 150 -1.51 -39.59 -40.17
C ALA A 150 -0.39 -38.52 -40.12
N GLU A 151 -0.77 -37.25 -40.17
CA GLU A 151 0.14 -36.10 -40.06
C GLU A 151 0.14 -35.50 -38.64
N ALA A 152 -0.43 -36.18 -37.64
CA ALA A 152 -0.32 -35.78 -36.25
C ALA A 152 1.17 -35.69 -35.83
N ALA A 153 1.48 -34.79 -34.91
CA ALA A 153 2.83 -34.55 -34.45
C ALA A 153 3.43 -35.80 -33.76
N PRO A 154 4.72 -36.11 -33.99
CA PRO A 154 5.65 -35.40 -34.89
C PRO A 154 5.44 -35.75 -36.38
N SER A 155 5.40 -34.72 -37.24
CA SER A 155 5.37 -34.87 -38.71
C SER A 155 5.91 -33.59 -39.36
N PRO A 156 6.15 -33.55 -40.70
CA PRO A 156 6.59 -32.35 -41.40
C PRO A 156 5.64 -31.15 -41.31
N ARG A 157 4.44 -31.31 -40.74
CA ARG A 157 3.47 -30.23 -40.53
C ARG A 157 3.74 -29.42 -39.25
N TRP A 158 4.65 -29.88 -38.39
CA TRP A 158 4.83 -29.40 -37.02
C TRP A 158 6.29 -29.08 -36.68
N ALA A 159 6.49 -28.01 -35.92
CA ALA A 159 7.74 -27.74 -35.21
C ALA A 159 7.60 -28.15 -33.74
N GLU A 160 8.65 -28.75 -33.17
CA GLU A 160 8.68 -29.12 -31.74
C GLU A 160 8.99 -27.88 -30.89
N VAL A 161 8.16 -27.64 -29.87
CA VAL A 161 8.36 -26.53 -28.93
C VAL A 161 9.40 -26.94 -27.88
N ARG A 162 10.43 -26.11 -27.71
CA ARG A 162 11.45 -26.27 -26.67
C ARG A 162 11.55 -25.00 -25.84
N HIS A 163 11.55 -25.14 -24.52
CA HIS A 163 11.57 -23.96 -23.65
C HIS A 163 12.98 -23.35 -23.49
N THR A 164 14.04 -24.11 -23.80
CA THR A 164 15.42 -23.60 -23.75
C THR A 164 16.18 -23.92 -25.04
N LYS A 165 16.77 -22.91 -25.68
CA LYS A 165 17.53 -23.06 -26.93
C LYS A 165 18.93 -23.65 -26.75
N GLY A 166 19.60 -23.30 -25.64
CA GLY A 166 20.96 -23.78 -25.34
C GLY A 166 22.07 -23.23 -26.25
N SER A 167 21.75 -22.28 -27.12
CA SER A 167 22.69 -21.53 -27.98
C SER A 167 22.31 -20.04 -27.98
N ALA A 168 22.95 -19.23 -28.83
CA ALA A 168 22.66 -17.80 -28.90
C ALA A 168 21.19 -17.56 -29.29
N LEU A 169 20.51 -16.68 -28.54
CA LEU A 169 19.14 -16.26 -28.82
C LEU A 169 19.15 -15.15 -29.88
N LEU A 170 18.26 -15.25 -30.85
CA LEU A 170 18.15 -14.36 -32.01
C LEU A 170 16.80 -13.64 -32.00
N THR A 171 16.78 -12.42 -32.56
CA THR A 171 15.53 -11.70 -32.87
C THR A 171 15.00 -12.02 -34.26
N THR A 172 15.78 -12.76 -35.06
CA THR A 172 15.39 -13.34 -36.35
C THR A 172 15.59 -14.86 -36.24
N PRO A 173 14.53 -15.63 -35.97
CA PRO A 173 14.64 -17.07 -35.69
C PRO A 173 14.97 -17.90 -36.94
N ASP A 174 15.46 -19.13 -36.74
CA ASP A 174 15.70 -20.09 -37.82
C ASP A 174 14.44 -20.90 -38.10
N THR A 175 13.75 -20.57 -39.18
CA THR A 175 12.48 -21.24 -39.54
C THR A 175 12.67 -22.63 -40.17
N THR A 176 13.89 -23.18 -40.23
CA THR A 176 14.22 -24.40 -41.00
C THR A 176 14.68 -25.58 -40.15
N ASP A 177 14.90 -25.38 -38.85
CA ASP A 177 15.47 -26.40 -37.96
C ASP A 177 14.44 -27.37 -37.37
N GLY A 178 13.15 -27.09 -37.54
CA GLY A 178 12.04 -27.91 -37.03
C GLY A 178 11.74 -27.68 -35.54
N TYR A 179 12.30 -26.64 -34.93
CA TYR A 179 12.11 -26.26 -33.54
C TYR A 179 11.53 -24.86 -33.41
N VAL A 180 10.86 -24.61 -32.29
CA VAL A 180 10.48 -23.26 -31.89
C VAL A 180 10.84 -23.07 -30.42
N TYR A 181 11.57 -22.00 -30.12
CA TYR A 181 12.15 -21.78 -28.80
C TYR A 181 11.42 -20.71 -27.99
N THR A 182 10.97 -21.06 -26.77
CA THR A 182 10.27 -20.10 -25.90
C THR A 182 11.18 -19.01 -25.35
N ASP A 183 12.40 -19.34 -24.91
CA ASP A 183 13.36 -18.34 -24.43
C ASP A 183 13.82 -17.39 -25.54
N GLU A 184 13.88 -17.86 -26.78
CA GLU A 184 14.13 -17.01 -27.95
C GLU A 184 12.96 -16.05 -28.24
N LEU A 185 11.71 -16.52 -28.18
CA LEU A 185 10.53 -15.65 -28.25
C LEU A 185 10.55 -14.60 -27.13
N LEU A 186 10.82 -15.01 -25.90
CA LEU A 186 10.94 -14.08 -24.77
C LEU A 186 12.06 -13.08 -24.99
N HIS A 187 13.22 -13.50 -25.49
CA HIS A 187 14.32 -12.61 -25.85
C HIS A 187 13.90 -11.57 -26.90
N PHE A 188 13.19 -12.00 -27.95
CA PHE A 188 12.62 -11.11 -28.97
C PHE A 188 11.68 -10.06 -28.36
N LEU A 189 10.76 -10.48 -27.50
CA LEU A 189 9.80 -9.58 -26.84
C LEU A 189 10.48 -8.62 -25.86
N LEU A 190 11.39 -9.13 -25.02
CA LEU A 190 12.14 -8.34 -24.04
C LEU A 190 13.06 -7.31 -24.72
N THR A 191 13.64 -7.65 -25.87
CA THR A 191 14.45 -6.71 -26.66
C THR A 191 13.60 -5.54 -27.18
N ARG A 192 12.34 -5.79 -27.53
CA ARG A 192 11.43 -4.75 -28.07
C ARG A 192 10.76 -3.91 -26.98
N TYR A 193 10.33 -4.56 -25.89
CA TYR A 193 9.43 -3.96 -24.90
C TYR A 193 10.04 -3.76 -23.53
N GLY A 194 11.20 -4.38 -23.25
CA GLY A 194 11.75 -4.47 -21.91
C GLY A 194 11.02 -5.51 -21.04
N PRO A 195 11.49 -5.72 -19.80
CA PRO A 195 10.86 -6.64 -18.85
C PRO A 195 9.47 -6.18 -18.44
N ALA A 196 8.67 -7.07 -17.88
CA ALA A 196 7.32 -6.84 -17.37
C ALA A 196 7.26 -5.72 -16.33
N SER A 197 8.33 -5.47 -15.58
CA SER A 197 8.45 -4.34 -14.65
C SER A 197 8.55 -2.97 -15.34
N SER A 198 8.91 -2.93 -16.62
CA SER A 198 9.03 -1.68 -17.39
C SER A 198 7.65 -1.13 -17.79
N ALA A 199 7.62 0.15 -18.19
CA ALA A 199 6.40 0.82 -18.61
C ALA A 199 5.75 0.20 -19.87
N ARG A 200 6.54 -0.49 -20.71
CA ARG A 200 6.10 -1.06 -21.98
C ARG A 200 6.10 -2.58 -22.00
N GLY A 201 6.47 -3.24 -20.89
CA GLY A 201 6.61 -4.69 -20.83
C GLY A 201 5.27 -5.42 -20.90
N ILE A 202 5.28 -6.61 -21.49
CA ILE A 202 4.19 -7.58 -21.38
C ILE A 202 4.15 -8.08 -19.93
N ARG A 203 2.99 -7.98 -19.28
CA ARG A 203 2.87 -8.21 -17.82
C ARG A 203 2.70 -9.66 -17.46
N GLY A 204 1.95 -10.43 -18.25
CA GLY A 204 1.59 -11.80 -17.94
C GLY A 204 1.80 -12.77 -19.10
N TYR A 205 2.25 -13.98 -18.77
CA TYR A 205 2.36 -15.10 -19.71
C TYR A 205 1.51 -16.28 -19.23
N ALA A 206 0.58 -16.73 -20.07
CA ALA A 206 -0.29 -17.86 -19.77
C ALA A 206 0.33 -19.18 -20.25
N PHE A 207 0.17 -20.23 -19.44
CA PHE A 207 0.64 -21.58 -19.73
C PHE A 207 -0.30 -22.27 -20.71
N ASP A 208 -0.14 -21.96 -21.99
CA ASP A 208 -0.99 -22.44 -23.09
C ASP A 208 -2.47 -22.08 -22.86
N ASN A 209 -3.39 -22.94 -23.29
CA ASN A 209 -4.83 -22.79 -23.20
C ASN A 209 -5.49 -24.15 -23.06
N GLU A 210 -6.35 -24.32 -22.06
CA GLU A 210 -7.21 -25.49 -21.85
C GLU A 210 -6.48 -26.83 -22.03
N PRO A 211 -5.40 -27.08 -21.25
CA PRO A 211 -4.58 -28.27 -21.41
C PRO A 211 -5.35 -29.57 -21.18
N ASP A 212 -6.39 -29.51 -20.36
CA ASP A 212 -7.40 -30.53 -20.12
C ASP A 212 -8.26 -30.88 -21.36
N LEU A 213 -8.25 -30.05 -22.40
CA LEU A 213 -8.91 -30.30 -23.68
C LEU A 213 -7.95 -30.54 -24.85
N TRP A 214 -6.62 -30.56 -24.65
CA TRP A 214 -5.67 -30.77 -25.76
C TRP A 214 -5.95 -32.02 -26.60
N ALA A 215 -6.28 -33.14 -25.96
CA ALA A 215 -6.62 -34.39 -26.64
C ALA A 215 -7.90 -34.32 -27.48
N ALA A 216 -8.80 -33.39 -27.17
CA ALA A 216 -10.03 -33.16 -27.91
C ALA A 216 -9.85 -32.08 -28.98
N THR A 217 -9.43 -30.88 -28.57
CA THR A 217 -9.30 -29.71 -29.44
C THR A 217 -8.09 -29.83 -30.36
N HIS A 218 -6.95 -30.26 -29.82
CA HIS A 218 -5.65 -30.30 -30.50
C HIS A 218 -5.13 -31.72 -30.68
N ALA A 219 -6.02 -32.65 -31.04
CA ALA A 219 -5.70 -34.08 -31.24
C ALA A 219 -4.64 -34.37 -32.32
N ARG A 220 -4.20 -33.37 -33.10
CA ARG A 220 -3.07 -33.49 -34.04
C ARG A 220 -1.74 -33.04 -33.44
N LEU A 221 -1.75 -32.31 -32.33
CA LEU A 221 -0.57 -31.83 -31.61
C LEU A 221 -0.29 -32.74 -30.41
N HIS A 222 -1.35 -33.04 -29.65
CA HIS A 222 -1.28 -33.85 -28.43
C HIS A 222 -2.50 -34.78 -28.36
N PRO A 223 -2.42 -36.00 -28.94
CA PRO A 223 -3.57 -36.90 -29.07
C PRO A 223 -3.94 -37.68 -27.81
N SER A 224 -3.03 -37.77 -26.84
CA SER A 224 -3.24 -38.54 -25.61
C SER A 224 -3.90 -37.67 -24.55
N LYS A 225 -4.77 -38.26 -23.72
CA LYS A 225 -5.26 -37.53 -22.55
C LYS A 225 -4.10 -37.12 -21.67
N LEU A 226 -4.05 -35.83 -21.34
CA LEU A 226 -3.04 -35.25 -20.47
C LEU A 226 -3.03 -35.94 -19.11
N THR A 227 -1.85 -36.25 -18.60
CA THR A 227 -1.68 -36.76 -17.23
C THR A 227 -1.44 -35.60 -16.27
N CYS A 228 -1.81 -35.78 -15.00
CA CYS A 228 -1.53 -34.82 -13.93
C CYS A 228 -0.03 -34.53 -13.84
N THR A 229 0.78 -35.59 -13.86
CA THR A 229 2.25 -35.50 -13.79
C THR A 229 2.86 -34.76 -14.99
N GLU A 230 2.32 -34.97 -16.20
CA GLU A 230 2.76 -34.26 -17.40
C GLU A 230 2.49 -32.76 -17.32
N LEU A 231 1.29 -32.36 -16.89
CA LEU A 231 0.93 -30.94 -16.76
C LEU A 231 1.84 -30.22 -15.75
N ILE A 232 2.14 -30.85 -14.60
CA ILE A 232 3.04 -30.28 -13.60
C ILE A 232 4.46 -30.14 -14.16
N ALA A 233 4.96 -31.14 -14.87
CA ALA A 233 6.31 -31.10 -15.47
C ALA A 233 6.43 -29.96 -16.49
N ARG A 234 5.47 -29.86 -17.41
CA ARG A 234 5.43 -28.81 -18.44
C ARG A 234 5.27 -27.41 -17.84
N SER A 235 4.35 -27.24 -16.89
CA SER A 235 4.14 -25.96 -16.18
C SER A 235 5.40 -25.52 -15.43
N THR A 236 6.11 -26.48 -14.81
CA THR A 236 7.36 -26.21 -14.09
C THR A 236 8.46 -25.76 -15.04
N GLU A 237 8.62 -26.41 -16.19
CA GLU A 237 9.64 -26.06 -17.19
C GLU A 237 9.38 -24.69 -17.81
N LEU A 238 8.15 -24.43 -18.25
CA LEU A 238 7.75 -23.16 -18.83
C LEU A 238 7.86 -22.02 -17.81
N GLY A 239 7.35 -22.22 -16.59
CA GLY A 239 7.46 -21.25 -15.50
C GLY A 239 8.91 -20.89 -15.17
N ARG A 240 9.82 -21.88 -15.11
CA ARG A 240 11.25 -21.64 -14.89
C ARG A 240 11.88 -20.84 -16.02
N THR A 241 11.48 -21.12 -17.26
CA THR A 241 11.98 -20.42 -18.44
C THR A 241 11.56 -18.95 -18.43
N ILE A 242 10.28 -18.67 -18.18
CA ILE A 242 9.76 -17.30 -18.09
C ILE A 242 10.47 -16.55 -16.97
N LYS A 243 10.51 -17.10 -15.75
CA LYS A 243 11.11 -16.44 -14.59
C LYS A 243 12.63 -16.27 -14.68
N ARG A 244 13.33 -17.11 -15.43
CA ARG A 244 14.76 -16.95 -15.73
C ARG A 244 15.00 -15.74 -16.65
N MET A 245 14.15 -15.57 -17.67
CA MET A 245 14.28 -14.50 -18.65
C MET A 245 13.74 -13.16 -18.13
N ASP A 246 12.63 -13.21 -17.40
CA ASP A 246 11.97 -12.07 -16.80
C ASP A 246 11.38 -12.44 -15.43
N PRO A 247 12.13 -12.25 -14.34
CA PRO A 247 11.66 -12.52 -12.99
C PRO A 247 10.43 -11.68 -12.59
N SER A 248 10.19 -10.56 -13.28
CA SER A 248 9.08 -9.64 -12.99
C SER A 248 7.78 -9.96 -13.72
N ALA A 249 7.81 -10.86 -14.72
CA ALA A 249 6.61 -11.27 -15.44
C ALA A 249 5.75 -12.20 -14.60
N GLU A 250 4.43 -12.03 -14.66
CA GLU A 250 3.50 -12.92 -13.98
C GLU A 250 3.22 -14.17 -14.83
N THR A 251 3.23 -15.33 -14.19
CA THR A 251 2.85 -16.60 -14.83
C THR A 251 1.44 -17.02 -14.43
N LEU A 252 0.62 -17.32 -15.44
CA LEU A 252 -0.78 -17.69 -15.28
C LEU A 252 -0.95 -19.16 -15.66
N GLY A 253 -1.44 -19.99 -14.73
CA GLY A 253 -1.59 -21.42 -14.97
C GLY A 253 -2.68 -22.06 -14.12
N PHE A 254 -3.32 -23.13 -14.57
CA PHE A 254 -3.06 -23.89 -15.80
C PHE A 254 -4.08 -23.64 -16.92
N VAL A 255 -4.89 -22.58 -16.82
CA VAL A 255 -5.78 -22.12 -17.91
C VAL A 255 -6.86 -23.16 -18.26
N SER A 256 -7.50 -23.75 -17.24
CA SER A 256 -8.46 -24.86 -17.38
C SER A 256 -9.79 -24.43 -18.01
N TYR A 257 -10.39 -25.27 -18.87
CA TYR A 257 -11.62 -24.93 -19.61
C TYR A 257 -12.89 -24.76 -18.73
N GLY A 258 -12.92 -25.41 -17.57
CA GLY A 258 -14.11 -25.44 -16.72
C GLY A 258 -14.12 -26.59 -15.70
N PHE A 259 -15.28 -26.84 -15.10
CA PHE A 259 -15.38 -27.68 -13.89
C PHE A 259 -14.84 -29.11 -14.03
N GLY A 260 -14.98 -29.75 -15.20
CA GLY A 260 -14.40 -31.08 -15.42
C GLY A 260 -12.87 -31.07 -15.28
N GLY A 261 -12.23 -30.02 -15.78
CA GLY A 261 -10.82 -29.72 -15.57
C GLY A 261 -10.46 -29.48 -14.11
N PHE A 262 -11.26 -28.65 -13.42
CA PHE A 262 -11.02 -28.30 -12.01
C PHE A 262 -11.07 -29.54 -11.11
N ARG A 263 -11.99 -30.47 -11.43
CA ARG A 263 -12.28 -31.64 -10.62
C ARG A 263 -11.18 -32.69 -10.71
N ASP A 264 -10.81 -33.10 -11.91
CA ASP A 264 -9.95 -34.26 -12.15
C ASP A 264 -9.13 -34.18 -13.45
N LEU A 265 -8.86 -32.95 -13.93
CA LEU A 265 -8.16 -32.69 -15.19
C LEU A 265 -8.82 -33.45 -16.35
N GLN A 266 -10.16 -33.37 -16.43
CA GLN A 266 -10.98 -34.01 -17.45
C GLN A 266 -10.80 -35.54 -17.51
N GLY A 267 -10.76 -36.15 -16.34
CA GLY A 267 -10.51 -37.58 -16.15
C GLY A 267 -9.12 -37.99 -16.61
N ALA A 268 -8.09 -37.30 -16.10
CA ALA A 268 -6.69 -37.62 -16.37
C ALA A 268 -6.36 -39.07 -15.95
N PRO A 269 -5.59 -39.84 -16.76
CA PRO A 269 -5.37 -41.27 -16.52
C PRO A 269 -4.71 -41.61 -15.17
N ASP A 270 -3.88 -40.72 -14.65
CA ASP A 270 -3.14 -40.88 -13.39
C ASP A 270 -3.79 -40.17 -12.20
N TRP A 271 -4.94 -39.48 -12.37
CA TRP A 271 -5.56 -38.69 -11.30
C TRP A 271 -5.84 -39.51 -10.04
N ALA A 272 -6.39 -40.72 -10.17
CA ALA A 272 -6.68 -41.57 -9.02
C ALA A 272 -5.40 -41.90 -8.22
N THR A 273 -4.31 -42.16 -8.92
CA THR A 273 -3.00 -42.44 -8.33
C THR A 273 -2.42 -41.21 -7.65
N GLU A 274 -2.40 -40.06 -8.33
CA GLU A 274 -1.84 -38.82 -7.80
C GLU A 274 -2.66 -38.26 -6.62
N ARG A 275 -3.99 -38.36 -6.70
CA ARG A 275 -4.88 -38.00 -5.59
C ARG A 275 -4.63 -38.86 -4.35
N ALA A 276 -4.40 -40.16 -4.53
CA ALA A 276 -4.10 -41.08 -3.43
C ALA A 276 -2.78 -40.75 -2.72
N LYS A 277 -1.75 -40.31 -3.45
CA LYS A 277 -0.48 -39.83 -2.86
C LYS A 277 -0.67 -38.64 -1.93
N GLY A 278 -1.71 -37.83 -2.17
CA GLY A 278 -2.09 -36.72 -1.31
C GLY A 278 -2.62 -37.12 0.07
N ALA A 279 -2.78 -38.42 0.36
CA ALA A 279 -3.29 -38.95 1.63
C ALA A 279 -4.63 -38.32 2.07
N GLY A 280 -5.53 -38.11 1.11
CA GLY A 280 -6.85 -37.52 1.35
C GLY A 280 -6.89 -35.98 1.38
N ARG A 281 -5.75 -35.30 1.23
CA ARG A 281 -5.69 -33.83 1.25
C ARG A 281 -6.29 -33.18 0.00
N TYR A 282 -6.25 -33.84 -1.16
CA TYR A 282 -6.75 -33.25 -2.40
C TYR A 282 -8.23 -33.61 -2.63
N ARG A 283 -9.09 -32.58 -2.56
CA ARG A 283 -10.53 -32.71 -2.84
C ARG A 283 -10.81 -32.79 -4.34
N TRP A 284 -10.05 -32.02 -5.11
CA TRP A 284 -10.11 -31.91 -6.58
C TRP A 284 -8.73 -31.53 -7.15
N PHE A 285 -8.60 -31.53 -8.48
CA PHE A 285 -7.33 -31.28 -9.17
C PHE A 285 -6.72 -29.91 -8.87
N ILE A 286 -7.53 -28.87 -8.61
CA ILE A 286 -7.03 -27.54 -8.21
C ILE A 286 -6.10 -27.63 -6.98
N ASP A 287 -6.47 -28.41 -5.96
CA ASP A 287 -5.65 -28.56 -4.75
C ASP A 287 -4.31 -29.22 -5.07
N TYR A 288 -4.34 -30.26 -5.92
CA TYR A 288 -3.14 -30.95 -6.37
C TYR A 288 -2.23 -30.02 -7.17
N TYR A 289 -2.78 -29.28 -8.14
CA TYR A 289 -2.01 -28.36 -8.96
C TYR A 289 -1.30 -27.30 -8.11
N LEU A 290 -2.03 -26.65 -7.20
CA LEU A 290 -1.46 -25.63 -6.31
C LEU A 290 -0.35 -26.20 -5.43
N ASP A 291 -0.56 -27.37 -4.80
CA ASP A 291 0.45 -27.97 -3.93
C ASP A 291 1.70 -28.40 -4.71
N GLN A 292 1.52 -29.00 -5.89
CA GLN A 292 2.63 -29.41 -6.74
C GLN A 292 3.42 -28.22 -7.27
N MET A 293 2.75 -27.15 -7.74
CA MET A 293 3.44 -25.94 -8.19
C MET A 293 4.12 -25.19 -7.04
N ARG A 294 3.56 -25.23 -5.83
CA ARG A 294 4.25 -24.74 -4.62
C ARG A 294 5.54 -25.52 -4.35
N GLN A 295 5.50 -26.85 -4.42
CA GLN A 295 6.68 -27.71 -4.19
C GLN A 295 7.75 -27.51 -5.27
N ALA A 296 7.34 -27.42 -6.54
CA ALA A 296 8.23 -27.11 -7.65
C ALA A 296 8.88 -25.73 -7.49
N SER A 297 8.13 -24.75 -7.01
CA SER A 297 8.61 -23.39 -6.73
C SER A 297 9.60 -23.35 -5.56
N ALA A 298 9.30 -24.06 -4.47
CA ALA A 298 10.21 -24.20 -3.34
C ALA A 298 11.54 -24.84 -3.76
N THR A 299 11.48 -25.86 -4.62
CA THR A 299 12.67 -26.52 -5.19
C THR A 299 13.46 -25.57 -6.09
N ALA A 300 12.78 -24.74 -6.87
CA ALA A 300 13.42 -23.78 -7.76
C ALA A 300 14.01 -22.56 -7.02
N GLY A 301 13.52 -22.25 -5.80
CA GLY A 301 13.85 -21.01 -5.09
C GLY A 301 13.15 -19.77 -5.66
N LEU A 302 12.11 -19.97 -6.49
CA LEU A 302 11.32 -18.90 -7.12
C LEU A 302 9.87 -19.34 -7.31
N ARG A 303 8.92 -18.40 -7.21
CA ARG A 303 7.49 -18.65 -7.49
C ARG A 303 7.31 -18.89 -8.99
N LEU A 304 6.75 -20.05 -9.35
CA LEU A 304 6.57 -20.48 -10.74
C LEU A 304 5.16 -20.26 -11.29
N VAL A 305 4.16 -20.10 -10.42
CA VAL A 305 2.79 -19.71 -10.78
C VAL A 305 2.42 -18.52 -9.90
N ASP A 306 2.15 -17.37 -10.51
CA ASP A 306 1.69 -16.19 -9.78
C ASP A 306 0.17 -16.15 -9.66
N VAL A 307 -0.52 -16.64 -10.70
CA VAL A 307 -1.97 -16.58 -10.83
C VAL A 307 -2.52 -17.96 -11.18
N LEU A 308 -3.42 -18.47 -10.34
CA LEU A 308 -4.28 -19.61 -10.71
C LEU A 308 -5.27 -19.11 -11.76
N ASP A 309 -5.19 -19.68 -12.95
CA ASP A 309 -5.95 -19.25 -14.12
C ASP A 309 -6.95 -20.32 -14.57
N LEU A 310 -8.22 -19.94 -14.71
CA LEU A 310 -9.36 -20.80 -15.01
C LEU A 310 -10.30 -20.11 -16.02
N HIS A 311 -11.10 -20.89 -16.75
CA HIS A 311 -12.20 -20.40 -17.57
C HIS A 311 -13.55 -20.70 -16.89
N ASN A 312 -14.51 -19.78 -16.99
CA ASN A 312 -15.81 -19.88 -16.33
C ASN A 312 -16.97 -19.50 -17.28
N TYR A 313 -17.40 -20.46 -18.09
CA TYR A 313 -18.63 -20.37 -18.86
C TYR A 313 -19.79 -20.94 -18.07
N SER A 314 -20.82 -20.14 -17.79
CA SER A 314 -21.92 -20.59 -16.91
C SER A 314 -22.64 -21.82 -17.49
N GLU A 315 -22.67 -22.92 -16.73
CA GLU A 315 -23.43 -24.13 -17.06
C GLU A 315 -24.91 -24.03 -16.63
N HIS A 316 -25.29 -22.93 -15.99
CA HIS A 316 -26.67 -22.73 -15.56
C HIS A 316 -27.62 -22.77 -16.75
N SER A 317 -28.69 -23.53 -16.60
CA SER A 317 -29.71 -23.73 -17.63
C SER A 317 -31.07 -23.22 -17.15
N ALA A 318 -31.77 -22.52 -18.03
CA ALA A 318 -33.13 -22.03 -17.80
C ALA A 318 -33.89 -21.92 -19.12
N GLY A 319 -35.20 -22.16 -19.09
CA GLY A 319 -36.02 -22.16 -20.31
C GLY A 319 -35.61 -23.23 -21.33
N GLY A 320 -34.98 -24.32 -20.89
CA GLY A 320 -34.56 -25.45 -21.73
C GLY A 320 -33.16 -25.32 -22.36
N TYR A 321 -32.43 -24.24 -22.09
CA TYR A 321 -31.11 -23.99 -22.67
C TYR A 321 -30.09 -23.58 -21.61
N ARG A 322 -28.81 -23.89 -21.86
CA ARG A 322 -27.69 -23.25 -21.15
C ARG A 322 -27.69 -21.76 -21.47
N VAL A 323 -27.58 -20.92 -20.43
CA VAL A 323 -27.74 -19.47 -20.58
C VAL A 323 -26.69 -18.84 -21.49
N SER A 324 -25.49 -19.44 -21.58
CA SER A 324 -24.39 -18.96 -22.42
C SER A 324 -24.49 -19.33 -23.90
N GLU A 325 -25.39 -20.24 -24.30
CA GLU A 325 -25.42 -20.79 -25.67
C GLU A 325 -26.52 -20.19 -26.57
N THR A 326 -27.62 -19.73 -25.99
CA THR A 326 -28.76 -19.26 -26.78
C THR A 326 -28.70 -17.76 -27.09
N THR A 327 -29.01 -17.44 -28.34
CA THR A 327 -29.27 -16.08 -28.84
C THR A 327 -30.76 -15.78 -29.02
N ASP A 328 -31.64 -16.73 -28.65
CA ASP A 328 -33.09 -16.49 -28.63
C ASP A 328 -33.48 -15.69 -27.38
N TYR A 329 -33.49 -14.37 -27.52
CA TYR A 329 -33.87 -13.46 -26.44
C TYR A 329 -35.39 -13.36 -26.23
N SER A 330 -36.22 -14.03 -27.03
CA SER A 330 -37.65 -14.18 -26.73
C SER A 330 -37.91 -15.19 -25.61
N ASN A 331 -36.92 -16.04 -25.29
CA ASN A 331 -36.97 -16.96 -24.16
C ASN A 331 -36.71 -16.23 -22.83
N ILE A 332 -37.78 -15.67 -22.26
CA ILE A 332 -37.77 -14.91 -21.01
C ILE A 332 -37.17 -15.74 -19.86
N ALA A 333 -37.50 -17.03 -19.75
CA ALA A 333 -36.98 -17.90 -18.70
C ALA A 333 -35.46 -18.03 -18.77
N CYS A 334 -34.89 -18.14 -19.98
CA CYS A 334 -33.45 -18.14 -20.17
C CYS A 334 -32.81 -16.79 -19.82
N ASN A 335 -33.45 -15.68 -20.20
CA ASN A 335 -32.99 -14.34 -19.84
C ASN A 335 -32.97 -14.10 -18.32
N GLN A 336 -34.01 -14.57 -17.61
CA GLN A 336 -34.07 -14.52 -16.15
C GLN A 336 -32.97 -15.38 -15.52
N GLY A 337 -32.82 -16.63 -15.98
CA GLY A 337 -31.75 -17.53 -15.51
C GLY A 337 -30.36 -16.95 -15.72
N ARG A 338 -30.12 -16.26 -16.83
CA ARG A 338 -28.85 -15.59 -17.13
C ARG A 338 -28.46 -14.57 -16.06
N MET A 339 -29.41 -13.77 -15.58
CA MET A 339 -29.16 -12.79 -14.51
C MET A 339 -28.99 -13.44 -13.13
N GLN A 340 -29.36 -14.71 -12.96
CA GLN A 340 -29.12 -15.48 -11.74
C GLN A 340 -27.79 -16.23 -11.77
N ALA A 341 -27.27 -16.59 -12.95
CA ALA A 341 -26.04 -17.35 -13.12
C ALA A 341 -24.82 -16.84 -12.31
N PRO A 342 -24.57 -15.52 -12.18
CA PRO A 342 -23.45 -15.01 -11.37
C PRO A 342 -23.50 -15.44 -9.90
N ARG A 343 -24.69 -15.78 -9.36
CA ARG A 343 -24.85 -16.25 -7.97
C ARG A 343 -24.10 -17.56 -7.72
N GLY A 344 -23.90 -18.42 -8.72
CA GLY A 344 -23.11 -19.64 -8.59
C GLY A 344 -21.65 -19.41 -8.19
N LEU A 345 -21.15 -18.18 -8.34
CA LEU A 345 -19.81 -17.79 -7.89
C LEU A 345 -19.71 -17.56 -6.38
N TRP A 346 -20.79 -17.18 -5.69
CA TRP A 346 -20.67 -16.65 -4.32
C TRP A 346 -21.81 -17.03 -3.36
N ASP A 347 -23.01 -17.28 -3.85
CA ASP A 347 -24.21 -17.43 -3.04
C ASP A 347 -24.41 -18.91 -2.66
N PRO A 348 -24.20 -19.30 -1.38
CA PRO A 348 -24.37 -20.69 -0.96
C PRO A 348 -25.83 -21.16 -0.97
N THR A 349 -26.80 -20.25 -1.13
CA THR A 349 -28.23 -20.59 -1.23
C THR A 349 -28.66 -20.84 -2.67
N PHE A 350 -27.81 -20.52 -3.66
CA PHE A 350 -28.09 -20.73 -5.06
C PHE A 350 -27.45 -22.03 -5.55
N VAL A 351 -28.28 -23.04 -5.81
CA VAL A 351 -27.85 -24.22 -6.55
C VAL A 351 -28.21 -24.02 -8.01
N GLU A 352 -27.20 -23.87 -8.86
CA GLU A 352 -27.43 -23.70 -10.29
C GLU A 352 -28.13 -24.94 -10.88
N ASN A 353 -29.12 -24.69 -11.74
CA ASN A 353 -29.72 -25.75 -12.57
C ASN A 353 -28.74 -26.17 -13.67
N SER A 354 -27.82 -27.07 -13.32
CA SER A 354 -26.82 -27.65 -14.22
C SER A 354 -26.42 -29.03 -13.73
N TRP A 355 -25.62 -29.76 -14.52
CA TRP A 355 -25.01 -31.01 -14.07
C TRP A 355 -24.05 -30.80 -12.88
N ILE A 356 -23.47 -29.60 -12.73
CA ILE A 356 -22.59 -29.25 -11.61
C ILE A 356 -23.41 -29.08 -10.34
N GLY A 357 -24.47 -28.27 -10.38
CA GLY A 357 -25.38 -28.11 -9.25
C GLY A 357 -26.08 -29.41 -8.86
N GLN A 358 -26.35 -30.29 -9.82
CA GLN A 358 -26.99 -31.58 -9.55
C GLN A 358 -26.06 -32.60 -8.87
N TRP A 359 -24.81 -32.71 -9.32
CA TRP A 359 -23.92 -33.82 -8.92
C TRP A 359 -22.71 -33.39 -8.09
N PHE A 360 -22.41 -32.10 -8.05
CA PHE A 360 -21.18 -31.55 -7.49
C PHE A 360 -21.41 -30.25 -6.70
N ALA A 361 -22.60 -30.09 -6.10
CA ALA A 361 -22.97 -28.90 -5.33
C ALA A 361 -21.99 -28.56 -4.18
N ASP A 362 -21.29 -29.56 -3.62
CA ASP A 362 -20.29 -29.36 -2.56
C ASP A 362 -19.07 -28.51 -2.99
N PHE A 363 -18.88 -28.32 -4.31
CA PHE A 363 -17.85 -27.46 -4.88
C PHE A 363 -18.37 -26.06 -5.25
N LEU A 364 -19.64 -25.79 -4.98
CA LEU A 364 -20.24 -24.46 -5.10
C LEU A 364 -20.38 -23.81 -3.71
N PRO A 365 -20.42 -22.47 -3.65
CA PRO A 365 -20.12 -21.54 -4.73
C PRO A 365 -18.61 -21.46 -5.05
N TYR A 366 -18.25 -21.13 -6.29
CA TYR A 366 -16.87 -21.24 -6.76
C TYR A 366 -15.83 -20.40 -5.99
N LEU A 367 -16.09 -19.11 -5.77
CA LEU A 367 -15.07 -18.18 -5.27
C LEU A 367 -14.59 -18.53 -3.85
N PRO A 368 -15.47 -18.82 -2.86
CA PRO A 368 -15.02 -19.25 -1.54
C PRO A 368 -14.23 -20.57 -1.57
N GLN A 369 -14.62 -21.50 -2.45
CA GLN A 369 -13.99 -22.81 -2.57
C GLN A 369 -12.58 -22.69 -3.17
N LEU A 370 -12.42 -21.91 -4.24
CA LEU A 370 -11.12 -21.62 -4.85
C LEU A 370 -10.21 -20.84 -3.90
N ARG A 371 -10.76 -19.87 -3.15
CA ARG A 371 -9.99 -19.13 -2.14
C ARG A 371 -9.44 -20.07 -1.07
N THR A 372 -10.27 -20.98 -0.57
CA THR A 372 -9.86 -22.01 0.40
C THR A 372 -8.72 -22.87 -0.14
N SER A 373 -8.82 -23.33 -1.39
CA SER A 373 -7.75 -24.10 -2.05
C SER A 373 -6.45 -23.30 -2.17
N ILE A 374 -6.51 -22.03 -2.59
CA ILE A 374 -5.34 -21.15 -2.70
C ILE A 374 -4.67 -20.95 -1.35
N ASP A 375 -5.44 -20.54 -0.33
CA ASP A 375 -4.91 -20.24 1.00
C ASP A 375 -4.36 -21.48 1.70
N THR A 376 -4.82 -22.67 1.33
CA THR A 376 -4.34 -23.94 1.89
C THR A 376 -3.08 -24.45 1.17
N PHE A 377 -3.11 -24.51 -0.16
CA PHE A 377 -2.12 -25.26 -0.93
C PHE A 377 -1.03 -24.41 -1.56
N TYR A 378 -1.29 -23.14 -1.84
CA TYR A 378 -0.26 -22.22 -2.34
C TYR A 378 -0.55 -20.75 -1.96
N PRO A 379 -0.39 -20.38 -0.67
CA PRO A 379 -0.73 -19.05 -0.16
C PRO A 379 -0.05 -17.92 -0.96
N GLY A 380 -0.79 -16.84 -1.19
CA GLY A 380 -0.33 -15.68 -1.98
C GLY A 380 -0.46 -15.84 -3.50
N THR A 381 -0.94 -16.99 -3.99
CA THR A 381 -1.32 -17.13 -5.41
C THR A 381 -2.57 -16.30 -5.69
N LYS A 382 -2.58 -15.58 -6.80
CA LYS A 382 -3.72 -14.78 -7.26
C LYS A 382 -4.74 -15.66 -7.99
N LEU A 383 -5.95 -15.17 -8.21
CA LEU A 383 -6.99 -15.90 -8.95
C LEU A 383 -7.41 -15.11 -10.20
N ALA A 384 -7.48 -15.76 -11.35
CA ALA A 384 -7.99 -15.18 -12.58
C ALA A 384 -9.05 -16.05 -13.26
N PHE A 385 -9.99 -15.38 -13.93
CA PHE A 385 -10.87 -15.99 -14.92
C PHE A 385 -10.55 -15.44 -16.30
N THR A 386 -9.61 -16.05 -17.01
CA THR A 386 -9.14 -15.49 -18.29
C THR A 386 -10.05 -15.76 -19.48
N GLU A 387 -11.07 -16.58 -19.28
CA GLU A 387 -12.27 -16.58 -20.13
C GLU A 387 -13.49 -16.76 -19.25
N TYR A 388 -14.53 -15.96 -19.49
CA TYR A 388 -15.82 -16.15 -18.85
C TYR A 388 -16.92 -15.52 -19.68
N ASN A 389 -18.13 -16.10 -19.61
CA ASN A 389 -19.33 -15.54 -20.21
C ASN A 389 -20.60 -16.26 -19.68
N ALA A 390 -21.72 -15.54 -19.61
CA ALA A 390 -23.05 -16.09 -19.35
C ALA A 390 -24.04 -15.91 -20.54
N GLY A 391 -23.53 -15.49 -21.70
CA GLY A 391 -24.27 -15.19 -22.93
C GLY A 391 -25.00 -13.84 -22.89
N GLY A 392 -25.84 -13.60 -23.89
CA GLY A 392 -26.70 -12.42 -23.94
C GLY A 392 -25.97 -11.08 -24.09
N GLU A 393 -24.78 -11.08 -24.65
CA GLU A 393 -23.88 -9.93 -24.79
C GLU A 393 -24.53 -8.72 -25.47
N GLY A 394 -25.44 -8.99 -26.42
CA GLY A 394 -26.23 -8.01 -27.16
C GLY A 394 -27.58 -7.67 -26.51
N HIS A 395 -27.89 -8.22 -25.34
CA HIS A 395 -29.19 -8.08 -24.66
C HIS A 395 -29.04 -7.58 -23.22
N ILE A 396 -30.07 -6.88 -22.70
CA ILE A 396 -30.04 -6.29 -21.35
C ILE A 396 -29.78 -7.32 -20.24
N SER A 397 -30.28 -8.56 -20.38
CA SER A 397 -30.02 -9.62 -19.40
C SER A 397 -28.54 -10.00 -19.32
N GLY A 398 -27.80 -9.98 -20.44
CA GLY A 398 -26.35 -10.18 -20.44
C GLY A 398 -25.60 -8.95 -19.93
N GLY A 399 -26.07 -7.73 -20.22
CA GLY A 399 -25.51 -6.51 -19.64
C GLY A 399 -25.62 -6.48 -18.11
N ILE A 400 -26.77 -6.86 -17.56
CA ILE A 400 -26.96 -6.99 -16.10
C ILE A 400 -26.08 -8.10 -15.52
N ALA A 401 -26.06 -9.28 -16.14
CA ALA A 401 -25.20 -10.38 -15.68
C ALA A 401 -23.71 -9.99 -15.71
N GLN A 402 -23.26 -9.31 -16.76
CA GLN A 402 -21.89 -8.80 -16.88
C GLN A 402 -21.57 -7.76 -15.81
N ALA A 403 -22.48 -6.82 -15.53
CA ALA A 403 -22.31 -5.85 -14.45
C ALA A 403 -22.26 -6.53 -13.06
N ASP A 404 -22.98 -7.64 -12.90
CA ASP A 404 -22.96 -8.47 -11.69
C ASP A 404 -21.62 -9.18 -11.52
N TYR A 405 -21.08 -9.81 -12.59
CA TYR A 405 -19.74 -10.42 -12.59
C TYR A 405 -18.65 -9.41 -12.19
N LEU A 406 -18.64 -8.21 -12.78
CA LEU A 406 -17.63 -7.19 -12.47
C LEU A 406 -17.68 -6.76 -11.00
N GLY A 407 -18.90 -6.59 -10.44
CA GLY A 407 -19.08 -6.27 -9.03
C GLY A 407 -18.61 -7.39 -8.10
N LEU A 408 -18.93 -8.65 -8.44
CA LEU A 408 -18.51 -9.83 -7.68
C LEU A 408 -17.00 -10.01 -7.69
N TYR A 409 -16.37 -9.87 -8.85
CA TYR A 409 -14.92 -9.99 -8.99
C TYR A 409 -14.18 -8.97 -8.12
N GLY A 410 -14.67 -7.72 -8.08
CA GLY A 410 -14.14 -6.71 -7.17
C GLY A 410 -14.36 -7.06 -5.69
N LYS A 411 -15.58 -7.48 -5.33
CA LYS A 411 -15.96 -7.80 -3.94
C LYS A 411 -15.21 -9.00 -3.36
N TYR A 412 -14.98 -10.03 -4.17
CA TYR A 412 -14.39 -11.30 -3.73
C TYR A 412 -12.90 -11.43 -4.05
N GLY A 413 -12.26 -10.34 -4.47
CA GLY A 413 -10.80 -10.29 -4.66
C GLY A 413 -10.30 -11.17 -5.80
N VAL A 414 -11.07 -11.31 -6.89
CA VAL A 414 -10.53 -11.83 -8.15
C VAL A 414 -9.47 -10.86 -8.64
N TYR A 415 -8.30 -11.38 -8.98
CA TYR A 415 -7.18 -10.55 -9.39
C TYR A 415 -7.35 -10.06 -10.82
N LEU A 416 -7.75 -10.93 -11.74
CA LEU A 416 -7.82 -10.60 -13.16
C LEU A 416 -8.97 -11.35 -13.81
N ALA A 417 -9.65 -10.72 -14.77
CA ALA A 417 -10.67 -11.39 -15.55
C ALA A 417 -10.69 -10.87 -16.98
N THR A 418 -10.78 -11.76 -17.97
CA THR A 418 -10.92 -11.38 -19.38
C THR A 418 -12.17 -12.01 -19.97
N PHE A 419 -13.12 -11.15 -20.32
CA PHE A 419 -14.36 -11.51 -20.99
C PHE A 419 -14.08 -12.16 -22.35
N TRP A 420 -14.74 -13.28 -22.64
CA TRP A 420 -14.68 -13.97 -23.93
C TRP A 420 -16.00 -13.81 -24.69
N GLN A 421 -15.98 -13.14 -25.82
CA GLN A 421 -17.18 -12.90 -26.63
C GLN A 421 -17.61 -14.18 -27.37
N LEU A 422 -18.80 -14.71 -27.04
CA LEU A 422 -19.36 -15.91 -27.69
C LEU A 422 -20.23 -15.55 -28.90
N HIS A 423 -20.90 -14.40 -28.87
CA HIS A 423 -21.82 -13.97 -29.93
C HIS A 423 -21.41 -12.63 -30.58
N PRO A 424 -21.76 -12.36 -31.85
CA PRO A 424 -21.29 -11.17 -32.58
C PRO A 424 -21.70 -9.81 -31.97
N GLU A 425 -22.87 -9.73 -31.35
CA GLU A 425 -23.37 -8.49 -30.73
C GLU A 425 -22.93 -8.41 -29.27
N ALA A 426 -22.30 -7.31 -28.85
CA ALA A 426 -21.81 -7.15 -27.48
C ALA A 426 -22.04 -5.75 -26.86
N ALA A 427 -23.04 -5.03 -27.35
CA ALA A 427 -23.30 -3.64 -26.93
C ALA A 427 -23.62 -3.51 -25.43
N TYR A 428 -24.38 -4.45 -24.86
CA TYR A 428 -24.74 -4.44 -23.43
C TYR A 428 -23.60 -4.95 -22.55
N ALA A 429 -22.80 -5.91 -23.00
CA ALA A 429 -21.55 -6.26 -22.33
C ALA A 429 -20.61 -5.05 -22.23
N ALA A 430 -20.40 -4.31 -23.33
CA ALA A 430 -19.60 -3.09 -23.34
C ALA A 430 -20.20 -1.98 -22.42
N ALA A 431 -21.53 -1.88 -22.34
CA ALA A 431 -22.20 -0.96 -21.42
C ALA A 431 -21.91 -1.29 -19.96
N ALA A 432 -21.86 -2.57 -19.59
CA ALA A 432 -21.48 -2.99 -18.25
C ALA A 432 -20.04 -2.57 -17.89
N PHE A 433 -19.07 -2.72 -18.81
CA PHE A 433 -17.71 -2.18 -18.59
C PHE A 433 -17.72 -0.66 -18.39
N ARG A 434 -18.42 0.09 -19.25
CA ARG A 434 -18.55 1.55 -19.09
C ARG A 434 -19.21 1.93 -17.77
N LEU A 435 -20.19 1.17 -17.28
CA LEU A 435 -20.85 1.46 -16.00
C LEU A 435 -19.85 1.48 -14.83
N TYR A 436 -18.80 0.65 -14.88
CA TYR A 436 -17.75 0.64 -13.85
C TYR A 436 -16.55 1.55 -14.15
N ARG A 437 -16.33 1.93 -15.41
CA ARG A 437 -15.02 2.48 -15.83
C ARG A 437 -15.09 3.74 -16.69
N ASN A 438 -16.29 4.15 -17.10
CA ASN A 438 -16.55 5.37 -17.85
C ASN A 438 -18.07 5.69 -17.84
N TYR A 439 -18.66 5.83 -16.65
CA TYR A 439 -20.13 5.87 -16.51
C TYR A 439 -20.73 7.22 -16.96
N ASP A 440 -19.92 8.27 -16.99
CA ASP A 440 -20.30 9.63 -17.38
C ASP A 440 -19.81 10.04 -18.78
N GLY A 441 -19.06 9.16 -19.46
CA GLY A 441 -18.42 9.46 -20.74
C GLY A 441 -17.16 10.31 -20.64
N LEU A 442 -16.71 10.69 -19.43
CA LEU A 442 -15.55 11.55 -19.17
C LEU A 442 -14.36 10.78 -18.57
N GLY A 443 -14.48 9.46 -18.43
CA GLY A 443 -13.45 8.59 -17.87
C GLY A 443 -13.57 8.35 -16.36
N SER A 444 -14.64 8.82 -15.71
CA SER A 444 -14.86 8.54 -14.29
C SER A 444 -15.14 7.06 -14.04
N THR A 445 -14.62 6.55 -12.91
CA THR A 445 -14.65 5.12 -12.59
C THR A 445 -15.39 4.85 -11.29
N TYR A 446 -15.80 3.61 -11.12
CA TYR A 446 -16.17 3.04 -9.84
C TYR A 446 -14.98 3.14 -8.86
N GLY A 447 -15.29 3.07 -7.56
CA GLY A 447 -14.26 3.09 -6.50
C GLY A 447 -13.31 1.89 -6.59
N ASP A 448 -12.13 2.04 -6.03
CA ASP A 448 -11.06 1.03 -6.02
C ASP A 448 -10.97 0.25 -4.70
N THR A 449 -11.81 0.60 -3.71
CA THR A 449 -11.85 -0.06 -2.40
C THR A 449 -13.26 -0.57 -2.14
N THR A 450 -13.50 -1.88 -2.29
CA THR A 450 -14.81 -2.48 -2.01
C THR A 450 -15.17 -2.29 -0.55
N VAL A 451 -16.46 -2.12 -0.26
CA VAL A 451 -17.01 -2.07 1.10
C VAL A 451 -18.27 -2.92 1.22
N SER A 452 -18.73 -3.16 2.44
CA SER A 452 -19.91 -3.98 2.68
C SER A 452 -21.16 -3.36 2.05
N ALA A 453 -21.86 -4.14 1.22
CA ALA A 453 -23.16 -3.82 0.65
C ALA A 453 -24.04 -5.10 0.63
N GLN A 454 -25.26 -4.98 1.15
CA GLN A 454 -26.18 -6.09 1.34
C GLN A 454 -27.59 -5.71 0.86
N ALA A 455 -28.05 -6.36 -0.20
CA ALA A 455 -29.44 -6.26 -0.65
C ALA A 455 -30.33 -7.21 0.16
N SER A 456 -31.55 -6.78 0.49
CA SER A 456 -32.54 -7.61 1.20
C SER A 456 -33.08 -8.78 0.38
N ASP A 457 -32.92 -8.71 -0.95
CA ASP A 457 -33.34 -9.75 -1.90
C ASP A 457 -32.30 -9.86 -3.02
N THR A 458 -31.52 -10.94 -2.97
CA THR A 458 -30.45 -11.23 -3.93
C THR A 458 -30.95 -11.88 -5.22
N VAL A 459 -32.23 -12.27 -5.27
CA VAL A 459 -32.88 -12.79 -6.48
C VAL A 459 -33.29 -11.63 -7.37
N ASN A 460 -33.93 -10.62 -6.80
CA ASN A 460 -34.46 -9.48 -7.56
C ASN A 460 -33.46 -8.33 -7.73
N ALA A 461 -32.44 -8.22 -6.86
CA ALA A 461 -31.42 -7.19 -6.98
C ALA A 461 -30.01 -7.69 -6.67
N SER A 462 -29.02 -6.93 -7.16
CA SER A 462 -27.62 -7.02 -6.73
C SER A 462 -27.13 -5.62 -6.36
N ALA A 463 -26.21 -5.54 -5.40
CA ALA A 463 -25.65 -4.27 -4.93
C ALA A 463 -24.17 -4.42 -4.60
N TYR A 464 -23.35 -3.50 -5.13
CA TYR A 464 -21.92 -3.41 -4.87
C TYR A 464 -21.59 -1.98 -4.47
N ALA A 465 -20.81 -1.78 -3.41
CA ALA A 465 -20.36 -0.47 -3.00
C ALA A 465 -18.83 -0.40 -2.90
N ALA A 466 -18.26 0.75 -3.25
CA ALA A 466 -16.83 0.99 -3.14
C ALA A 466 -16.54 2.47 -2.84
N LEU A 467 -15.48 2.69 -2.06
CA LEU A 467 -14.87 4.01 -1.89
C LEU A 467 -13.84 4.24 -2.99
N ASP A 468 -13.64 5.50 -3.36
CA ASP A 468 -12.45 5.92 -4.09
C ASP A 468 -11.34 6.18 -3.06
N SER A 469 -10.24 5.42 -3.09
CA SER A 469 -9.13 5.62 -2.16
C SER A 469 -8.42 6.96 -2.35
N HIS A 470 -8.58 7.58 -3.52
CA HIS A 470 -8.09 8.93 -3.79
C HIS A 470 -9.07 10.00 -3.35
N ASP A 471 -10.36 9.69 -3.18
CA ASP A 471 -11.35 10.63 -2.68
C ASP A 471 -12.42 9.89 -1.88
N GLU A 472 -12.09 9.56 -0.62
CA GLU A 472 -13.02 8.82 0.21
C GLU A 472 -14.33 9.60 0.48
N ALA A 473 -14.40 10.91 0.18
CA ALA A 473 -15.66 11.66 0.24
C ALA A 473 -16.70 11.13 -0.77
N LYS A 474 -16.27 10.38 -1.79
CA LYS A 474 -17.13 9.67 -2.72
C LYS A 474 -17.38 8.23 -2.32
N LEU A 475 -18.66 7.86 -2.31
CA LEU A 475 -19.11 6.48 -2.21
C LEU A 475 -19.82 6.11 -3.51
N HIS A 476 -19.29 5.09 -4.18
CA HIS A 476 -19.86 4.53 -5.40
C HIS A 476 -20.73 3.33 -5.07
N LEU A 477 -21.86 3.22 -5.72
CA LEU A 477 -22.81 2.13 -5.57
C LEU A 477 -23.31 1.67 -6.95
N VAL A 478 -23.11 0.41 -7.30
CA VAL A 478 -23.77 -0.22 -8.45
C VAL A 478 -24.97 -1.02 -7.97
N VAL A 479 -26.16 -0.71 -8.46
CA VAL A 479 -27.42 -1.39 -8.14
C VAL A 479 -28.03 -1.96 -9.42
N LEU A 480 -28.38 -3.24 -9.39
CA LEU A 480 -28.97 -3.96 -10.51
C LEU A 480 -30.41 -4.34 -10.15
N ASN A 481 -31.39 -3.88 -10.92
CA ASN A 481 -32.74 -4.42 -10.88
C ASN A 481 -32.83 -5.59 -11.88
N LYS A 482 -32.87 -6.82 -11.34
CA LYS A 482 -32.95 -8.07 -12.11
C LYS A 482 -34.39 -8.50 -12.38
N ASN A 483 -35.37 -7.76 -11.87
CA ASN A 483 -36.77 -8.04 -12.13
C ASN A 483 -37.10 -7.73 -13.60
N TYR A 484 -37.87 -8.63 -14.23
CA TYR A 484 -38.13 -8.59 -15.66
C TYR A 484 -39.29 -7.66 -16.04
N ASP A 485 -40.28 -7.52 -15.16
CA ASP A 485 -41.55 -6.83 -15.44
C ASP A 485 -41.92 -5.76 -14.40
N SER A 486 -41.20 -5.71 -13.28
CA SER A 486 -41.53 -4.84 -12.16
C SER A 486 -40.40 -3.86 -11.86
N SER A 487 -40.77 -2.59 -11.66
CA SER A 487 -39.88 -1.60 -11.07
C SER A 487 -39.59 -1.94 -9.61
N THR A 488 -38.43 -1.50 -9.13
CA THR A 488 -38.04 -1.64 -7.72
C THR A 488 -37.95 -0.27 -7.05
N THR A 489 -38.59 -0.16 -5.88
CA THR A 489 -38.44 0.95 -4.95
C THR A 489 -37.49 0.52 -3.85
N THR A 490 -36.24 0.97 -3.92
CA THR A 490 -35.17 0.49 -3.03
C THR A 490 -34.78 1.56 -2.02
N THR A 491 -34.87 1.22 -0.73
CA THR A 491 -34.33 2.07 0.34
C THR A 491 -32.83 1.84 0.46
N ILE A 492 -32.02 2.88 0.30
CA ILE A 492 -30.58 2.84 0.53
C ILE A 492 -30.29 3.38 1.94
N GLU A 493 -29.57 2.60 2.74
CA GLU A 493 -29.16 2.94 4.11
C GLU A 493 -27.65 2.85 4.23
N ILE A 494 -26.97 3.96 4.50
CA ILE A 494 -25.51 4.01 4.63
C ILE A 494 -25.12 4.26 6.09
N ALA A 495 -24.44 3.30 6.69
CA ALA A 495 -23.95 3.40 8.06
C ALA A 495 -22.66 4.24 8.16
N GLY A 496 -22.39 4.76 9.35
CA GLY A 496 -21.16 5.50 9.67
C GLY A 496 -21.36 7.01 9.81
N PRO A 497 -20.30 7.72 10.25
CA PRO A 497 -20.39 9.13 10.66
C PRO A 497 -20.31 10.11 9.48
N ARG A 498 -19.81 9.69 8.30
CA ARG A 498 -19.67 10.56 7.12
C ARG A 498 -21.06 10.89 6.58
N THR A 499 -21.38 12.17 6.43
CA THR A 499 -22.69 12.61 5.91
C THR A 499 -22.62 12.85 4.40
N TYR A 500 -23.43 12.12 3.63
CA TYR A 500 -23.57 12.34 2.19
C TYR A 500 -24.72 13.32 1.90
N THR A 501 -24.47 14.28 1.01
CA THR A 501 -25.40 15.40 0.77
C THR A 501 -26.00 15.38 -0.64
N SER A 502 -25.34 14.75 -1.59
CA SER A 502 -25.81 14.59 -2.97
C SER A 502 -25.57 13.18 -3.50
N ALA A 503 -26.42 12.75 -4.44
CA ALA A 503 -26.18 11.54 -5.22
C ALA A 503 -26.61 11.73 -6.69
N ARG A 504 -25.68 11.45 -7.61
CA ARG A 504 -25.92 11.38 -9.05
C ARG A 504 -26.16 9.93 -9.47
N VAL A 505 -26.96 9.71 -10.51
CA VAL A 505 -27.34 8.36 -10.95
C VAL A 505 -27.10 8.24 -12.44
N PHE A 506 -26.38 7.21 -12.86
CA PHE A 506 -26.12 6.89 -14.27
C PHE A 506 -26.61 5.47 -14.54
N ALA A 507 -27.33 5.23 -15.63
CA ALA A 507 -27.87 3.90 -15.89
C ALA A 507 -28.02 3.56 -17.37
N PHE A 508 -27.94 2.27 -17.67
CA PHE A 508 -28.46 1.68 -18.91
C PHE A 508 -29.59 0.69 -18.56
N ASP A 509 -30.50 0.46 -19.51
CA ASP A 509 -31.70 -0.34 -19.30
C ASP A 509 -32.11 -1.05 -20.60
N SER A 510 -33.23 -1.78 -20.58
CA SER A 510 -33.73 -2.53 -21.74
C SER A 510 -33.99 -1.69 -23.00
N ALA A 511 -34.16 -0.38 -22.89
CA ALA A 511 -34.39 0.50 -24.04
C ALA A 511 -33.08 0.85 -24.76
N SER A 512 -31.95 0.94 -24.04
CA SER A 512 -30.65 1.25 -24.64
C SER A 512 -29.46 0.82 -23.79
N ALA A 513 -28.43 0.32 -24.46
CA ALA A 513 -27.09 0.09 -23.90
C ALA A 513 -26.28 1.39 -23.69
N THR A 514 -26.83 2.55 -24.04
CA THR A 514 -26.20 3.85 -23.78
C THR A 514 -26.42 4.23 -22.32
N ILE A 515 -25.34 4.57 -21.62
CA ILE A 515 -25.44 5.07 -20.25
C ILE A 515 -25.89 6.53 -20.32
N THR A 516 -26.95 6.83 -19.59
CA THR A 516 -27.47 8.19 -19.44
C THR A 516 -27.59 8.55 -17.98
N GLU A 517 -27.29 9.81 -17.66
CA GLU A 517 -27.57 10.35 -16.34
C GLU A 517 -29.09 10.41 -16.12
N ARG A 518 -29.53 9.92 -14.97
CA ARG A 518 -30.92 9.89 -14.53
C ARG A 518 -31.17 11.02 -13.54
N THR A 519 -32.43 11.26 -13.23
CA THR A 519 -32.81 12.28 -12.25
C THR A 519 -32.03 12.07 -10.94
N PRO A 520 -31.29 13.09 -10.46
CA PRO A 520 -30.55 12.99 -9.21
C PRO A 520 -31.46 12.69 -8.03
N ILE A 521 -30.89 12.14 -6.97
CA ILE A 521 -31.63 11.91 -5.72
C ILE A 521 -31.89 13.27 -5.06
N PRO A 522 -33.17 13.65 -4.82
CA PRO A 522 -33.52 15.01 -4.43
C PRO A 522 -33.07 15.39 -3.02
N SER A 523 -32.95 14.41 -2.12
CA SER A 523 -32.50 14.63 -0.75
C SER A 523 -31.95 13.35 -0.14
N ILE A 524 -30.89 13.47 0.66
CA ILE A 524 -30.35 12.40 1.50
C ILE A 524 -30.55 12.84 2.95
N ALA A 525 -31.34 12.08 3.71
CA ALA A 525 -31.65 12.38 5.10
C ALA A 525 -31.03 11.32 5.99
N ALA A 526 -30.12 11.74 6.88
CA ALA A 526 -29.40 10.81 7.78
C ALA A 526 -28.82 9.60 7.03
N ASN A 527 -28.14 9.86 5.90
CA ASN A 527 -27.55 8.83 5.04
C ASN A 527 -28.55 7.78 4.50
N ARG A 528 -29.82 8.17 4.39
CA ARG A 528 -30.90 7.34 3.87
C ARG A 528 -31.65 8.05 2.75
N PHE A 529 -31.96 7.32 1.68
CA PHE A 529 -32.76 7.81 0.56
C PHE A 529 -33.42 6.65 -0.19
N THR A 530 -34.33 6.98 -1.11
CA THR A 530 -35.01 5.99 -1.96
C THR A 530 -34.49 6.09 -3.39
N LEU A 531 -34.15 4.95 -3.98
CA LEU A 531 -33.77 4.78 -5.37
C LEU A 531 -34.85 3.97 -6.10
N ASN A 532 -35.47 4.56 -7.11
CA ASN A 532 -36.45 3.89 -7.96
C ASN A 532 -35.77 3.48 -9.26
N LEU A 533 -35.76 2.18 -9.55
CA LEU A 533 -35.20 1.64 -10.79
C LEU A 533 -36.30 0.94 -11.60
N PRO A 534 -36.47 1.26 -12.89
CA PRO A 534 -37.30 0.48 -13.79
C PRO A 534 -36.85 -0.98 -13.85
N ALA A 535 -37.73 -1.86 -14.33
CA ALA A 535 -37.39 -3.25 -14.65
C ALA A 535 -36.14 -3.31 -15.55
N LEU A 536 -35.31 -4.34 -15.36
CA LEU A 536 -34.12 -4.60 -16.17
C LEU A 536 -33.20 -3.37 -16.34
N THR A 537 -32.73 -2.84 -15.21
CA THR A 537 -31.89 -1.63 -15.18
C THR A 537 -30.61 -1.88 -14.37
N ALA A 538 -29.48 -1.43 -14.89
CA ALA A 538 -28.21 -1.38 -14.17
C ALA A 538 -27.82 0.08 -13.93
N ALA A 539 -27.68 0.48 -12.66
CA ALA A 539 -27.42 1.85 -12.25
C ALA A 539 -26.13 1.97 -11.45
N HIS A 540 -25.39 3.06 -11.66
CA HIS A 540 -24.27 3.52 -10.86
C HIS A 540 -24.67 4.82 -10.17
N VAL A 541 -24.72 4.79 -8.85
CA VAL A 541 -25.00 5.92 -7.97
C VAL A 541 -23.68 6.42 -7.38
N VAL A 542 -23.41 7.72 -7.52
CA VAL A 542 -22.22 8.37 -6.97
C VAL A 542 -22.67 9.33 -5.88
N LEU A 543 -22.38 8.98 -4.62
CA LEU A 543 -22.65 9.80 -3.45
C LEU A 543 -21.45 10.68 -3.13
N SER A 544 -21.70 11.89 -2.64
CA SER A 544 -20.64 12.82 -2.23
C SER A 544 -20.92 13.43 -0.86
N SER A 545 -19.90 13.45 0.00
CA SER A 545 -19.88 14.27 1.22
C SER A 545 -19.22 15.63 0.95
N PRO A 546 -19.46 16.65 1.79
CA PRO A 546 -18.68 17.89 1.75
C PRO A 546 -17.19 17.64 2.00
N ASP A 547 -16.34 18.53 1.49
CA ASP A 547 -14.88 18.46 1.66
C ASP A 547 -14.45 18.67 3.12
N GLN A 548 -13.48 17.87 3.60
CA GLN A 548 -12.93 17.90 4.95
C GLN A 548 -11.42 18.20 4.89
N ALA A 549 -10.97 19.21 5.63
CA ALA A 549 -9.54 19.51 5.78
C ALA A 549 -8.77 18.34 6.45
N PRO A 550 -7.48 18.15 6.11
CA PRO A 550 -6.65 17.13 6.75
C PRO A 550 -6.49 17.35 8.26
N VAL A 551 -6.47 16.27 9.03
CA VAL A 551 -6.29 16.24 10.48
C VAL A 551 -5.34 15.10 10.86
N ILE A 552 -4.38 15.37 11.75
CA ILE A 552 -3.52 14.35 12.38
C ILE A 552 -3.95 14.23 13.84
N ALA A 553 -4.41 13.05 14.25
CA ALA A 553 -4.76 12.81 15.66
C ALA A 553 -3.49 12.72 16.54
N THR A 554 -3.62 13.01 17.83
CA THR A 554 -2.47 13.10 18.77
C THR A 554 -1.57 11.85 18.77
N GLN A 555 -2.16 10.66 18.65
CA GLN A 555 -1.44 9.39 18.61
C GLN A 555 -0.85 9.02 17.23
N ASN A 556 -1.14 9.82 16.20
CA ASN A 556 -0.79 9.57 14.81
C ASN A 556 0.33 10.49 14.29
N HIS A 557 0.92 11.32 15.15
CA HIS A 557 2.15 12.04 14.85
C HIS A 557 3.35 11.07 14.77
N PRO A 558 4.40 11.41 13.99
CA PRO A 558 5.60 10.58 13.96
C PRO A 558 6.25 10.51 15.34
N SER A 559 6.76 9.33 15.69
CA SER A 559 7.37 9.06 17.00
C SER A 559 8.89 9.18 16.94
N SER A 560 9.49 9.83 17.92
CA SER A 560 10.95 9.87 18.10
C SER A 560 11.52 8.48 18.38
N ARG A 561 12.58 8.09 17.65
CA ARG A 561 13.20 6.76 17.74
C ARG A 561 14.68 6.80 17.38
N SER A 562 15.41 5.78 17.78
CA SER A 562 16.81 5.58 17.40
C SER A 562 17.02 4.21 16.79
N PHE A 563 17.93 4.11 15.82
CA PHE A 563 18.29 2.87 15.14
C PHE A 563 19.81 2.76 15.06
N SER A 564 20.32 1.52 14.89
CA SER A 564 21.75 1.32 14.68
C SER A 564 22.16 1.71 13.26
N LEU A 565 23.39 2.20 13.11
CA LEU A 565 24.03 2.50 11.84
C LEU A 565 23.83 1.35 10.83
N GLY A 566 23.52 1.70 9.58
CA GLY A 566 23.37 0.75 8.48
C GLY A 566 22.03 0.03 8.44
N GLN A 567 21.19 0.13 9.48
CA GLN A 567 19.81 -0.38 9.45
C GLN A 567 18.89 0.53 8.62
N THR A 568 17.68 0.04 8.35
CA THR A 568 16.61 0.85 7.78
C THR A 568 15.84 1.54 8.90
N ALA A 569 15.83 2.87 8.91
CA ALA A 569 14.99 3.67 9.80
C ALA A 569 13.65 4.01 9.14
N THR A 570 12.57 3.96 9.93
CA THR A 570 11.21 4.29 9.47
C THR A 570 10.52 5.26 10.42
N LEU A 571 9.88 6.28 9.84
CA LEU A 571 8.97 7.22 10.52
C LEU A 571 7.64 7.23 9.77
N ASP A 572 6.52 7.27 10.49
CA ASP A 572 5.18 7.16 9.93
C ASP A 572 4.25 8.26 10.46
N VAL A 573 3.29 8.70 9.63
CA VAL A 573 2.19 9.58 10.03
C VAL A 573 0.85 9.00 9.56
N ILE A 574 -0.23 9.24 10.31
CA ILE A 574 -1.58 8.90 9.87
C ILE A 574 -2.46 10.15 9.91
N ALA A 575 -2.88 10.61 8.72
CA ALA A 575 -3.78 11.74 8.56
C ALA A 575 -5.14 11.30 7.99
N THR A 576 -6.19 12.05 8.32
CA THR A 576 -7.55 11.87 7.78
C THR A 576 -8.05 13.17 7.18
N GLY A 577 -8.72 13.13 6.04
CA GLY A 577 -9.29 14.30 5.36
C GLY A 577 -9.88 13.89 4.01
N THR A 578 -10.47 14.83 3.27
CA THR A 578 -10.83 14.61 1.87
C THR A 578 -9.55 14.45 1.05
N GLY A 579 -9.47 13.35 0.30
CA GLY A 579 -8.29 12.99 -0.48
C GLY A 579 -8.29 13.58 -1.90
N PRO A 580 -7.19 13.38 -2.65
CA PRO A 580 -6.00 12.62 -2.22
C PRO A 580 -5.13 13.49 -1.33
N LEU A 581 -4.62 12.92 -0.23
CA LEU A 581 -3.68 13.61 0.64
C LEU A 581 -2.26 13.46 0.07
N SER A 582 -1.52 14.57 -0.02
CA SER A 582 -0.10 14.55 -0.38
C SER A 582 0.77 14.83 0.84
N TYR A 583 1.96 14.26 0.86
CA TYR A 583 2.90 14.36 1.98
C TYR A 583 4.20 15.00 1.51
N GLN A 584 4.87 15.74 2.38
CA GLN A 584 6.25 16.15 2.20
C GLN A 584 6.95 16.13 3.55
N TRP A 585 7.96 15.27 3.68
CA TRP A 585 8.80 15.22 4.89
C TRP A 585 9.89 16.29 4.85
N TYR A 586 10.17 16.88 6.00
CA TYR A 586 11.24 17.84 6.22
C TYR A 586 12.20 17.32 7.30
N ARG A 587 13.48 17.67 7.16
CA ARG A 587 14.51 17.45 8.18
C ARG A 587 15.14 18.79 8.52
N GLY A 588 15.00 19.22 9.78
CA GLY A 588 15.52 20.53 10.21
C GLY A 588 15.01 21.70 9.36
N GLY A 589 13.77 21.61 8.86
CA GLY A 589 13.15 22.62 8.00
C GLY A 589 13.52 22.56 6.51
N ALA A 590 14.39 21.64 6.08
CA ALA A 590 14.69 21.41 4.67
C ALA A 590 13.91 20.19 4.13
N PRO A 591 13.33 20.25 2.93
CA PRO A 591 12.58 19.12 2.38
C PRO A 591 13.51 17.93 2.12
N VAL A 592 13.09 16.75 2.56
CA VAL A 592 13.76 15.49 2.22
C VAL A 592 13.32 15.11 0.80
N ALA A 593 14.28 15.12 -0.13
CA ALA A 593 13.99 14.91 -1.54
C ALA A 593 13.31 13.55 -1.79
N GLY A 594 12.16 13.58 -2.47
CA GLY A 594 11.39 12.37 -2.83
C GLY A 594 10.57 11.74 -1.69
N ALA A 595 10.63 12.29 -0.47
CA ALA A 595 9.87 11.79 0.67
C ALA A 595 8.43 12.33 0.65
N THR A 596 7.59 11.76 -0.23
CA THR A 596 6.21 12.22 -0.48
C THR A 596 5.13 11.22 -0.07
N THR A 597 5.47 10.26 0.78
CA THR A 597 4.57 9.21 1.27
C THR A 597 4.30 9.37 2.77
N ALA A 598 3.25 8.73 3.28
CA ALA A 598 2.92 8.73 4.72
C ALA A 598 4.02 8.06 5.59
N THR A 599 4.87 7.23 4.99
CA THR A 599 6.05 6.63 5.62
C THR A 599 7.32 7.21 5.01
N LEU A 600 8.25 7.66 5.84
CA LEU A 600 9.64 7.96 5.46
C LEU A 600 10.52 6.76 5.80
N SER A 601 11.28 6.27 4.82
CA SER A 601 12.24 5.18 4.98
C SER A 601 13.64 5.64 4.58
N LEU A 602 14.62 5.46 5.47
CA LEU A 602 16.03 5.82 5.27
C LEU A 602 16.88 4.56 5.37
N SER A 603 17.52 4.17 4.27
CA SER A 603 18.33 2.95 4.19
C SER A 603 19.48 3.12 3.19
N PRO A 604 20.75 2.87 3.57
CA PRO A 604 21.19 2.63 4.94
C PRO A 604 21.14 3.90 5.79
N LEU A 605 20.80 3.78 7.08
CA LEU A 605 20.88 4.91 8.01
C LEU A 605 22.33 5.30 8.27
N ILE A 606 22.65 6.58 8.08
CA ILE A 606 23.98 7.16 8.33
C ILE A 606 23.92 8.32 9.34
N PRO A 607 25.04 8.74 9.94
CA PRO A 607 25.04 9.83 10.95
C PRO A 607 24.47 11.15 10.43
N ALA A 608 24.62 11.44 9.13
CA ALA A 608 24.06 12.64 8.52
C ALA A 608 22.52 12.65 8.46
N ASP A 609 21.87 11.51 8.72
CA ASP A 609 20.41 11.39 8.80
C ASP A 609 19.84 11.71 10.18
N ALA A 610 20.67 11.79 11.22
CA ALA A 610 20.22 12.17 12.55
C ALA A 610 19.64 13.60 12.54
N GLY A 611 18.49 13.80 13.18
CA GLY A 611 17.83 15.10 13.19
C GLY A 611 16.39 15.08 13.66
N LEU A 612 15.72 16.22 13.56
CA LEU A 612 14.28 16.36 13.78
C LEU A 612 13.56 16.32 12.43
N TYR A 613 12.52 15.49 12.35
CA TYR A 613 11.71 15.28 11.16
C TYR A 613 10.25 15.63 11.42
N ASP A 614 9.61 16.29 10.46
CA ASP A 614 8.18 16.55 10.45
C ASP A 614 7.63 16.34 9.03
N VAL A 615 6.30 16.31 8.91
CA VAL A 615 5.62 16.11 7.64
C VAL A 615 4.46 17.07 7.50
N VAL A 616 4.41 17.75 6.36
CA VAL A 616 3.24 18.50 5.92
C VAL A 616 2.33 17.53 5.16
N VAL A 617 1.07 17.48 5.57
CA VAL A 617 0.01 16.75 4.88
C VAL A 617 -0.92 17.77 4.24
N SER A 618 -0.97 17.78 2.92
CA SER A 618 -1.79 18.69 2.13
C SER A 618 -3.03 17.98 1.60
N GLY A 619 -4.15 18.69 1.58
CA GLY A 619 -5.41 18.27 0.97
C GLY A 619 -6.22 19.52 0.62
N VAL A 620 -7.41 19.66 1.22
CA VAL A 620 -8.20 20.91 1.13
C VAL A 620 -7.46 22.09 1.76
N ASP A 621 -6.71 21.82 2.83
CA ASP A 621 -5.79 22.72 3.53
C ASP A 621 -4.54 21.90 3.97
N ASP A 622 -3.52 22.58 4.49
CA ASP A 622 -2.31 21.93 5.02
C ASP A 622 -2.39 21.71 6.53
N VAL A 623 -1.94 20.53 6.99
CA VAL A 623 -1.67 20.24 8.41
C VAL A 623 -0.22 19.80 8.60
N LEU A 624 0.47 20.42 9.56
CA LEU A 624 1.85 20.07 9.93
C LEU A 624 1.85 19.10 11.12
N SER A 625 2.69 18.07 11.07
CA SER A 625 2.88 17.14 12.19
C SER A 625 3.70 17.76 13.33
N ARG A 626 3.63 17.19 14.54
CA ARG A 626 4.69 17.37 15.54
C ARG A 626 6.01 16.77 15.03
N PRO A 627 7.18 17.30 15.45
CA PRO A 627 8.46 16.73 15.05
C PRO A 627 8.76 15.42 15.77
N ALA A 628 9.52 14.55 15.12
CA ALA A 628 10.12 13.33 15.66
C ALA A 628 11.64 13.42 15.60
N VAL A 629 12.31 13.04 16.69
CA VAL A 629 13.77 12.93 16.74
C VAL A 629 14.19 11.56 16.19
N LEU A 630 15.04 11.56 15.18
CA LEU A 630 15.70 10.36 14.66
C LEU A 630 17.14 10.30 15.16
N GLY A 631 17.43 9.32 16.01
CA GLY A 631 18.76 9.05 16.56
C GLY A 631 19.51 7.94 15.81
N VAL A 632 20.84 8.04 15.79
CA VAL A 632 21.74 7.02 15.24
C VAL A 632 22.62 6.50 16.37
N LEU A 633 22.64 5.17 16.52
CA LEU A 633 23.56 4.46 17.41
C LEU A 633 24.70 3.86 16.57
N PRO A 634 25.96 3.84 17.06
CA PRO A 634 27.02 3.06 16.43
C PRO A 634 26.63 1.59 16.23
N ALA A 635 27.33 0.88 15.33
CA ALA A 635 27.13 -0.57 15.22
C ALA A 635 27.52 -1.26 16.55
N SER A 636 26.96 -2.44 16.80
CA SER A 636 27.22 -3.17 18.05
C SER A 636 28.72 -3.43 18.25
N GLY A 637 29.27 -2.96 19.37
CA GLY A 637 30.69 -3.06 19.70
C GLY A 637 31.57 -1.96 19.10
N GLU A 638 31.01 -1.04 18.30
CA GLU A 638 31.72 0.14 17.82
C GLU A 638 31.47 1.35 18.72
N ARG A 639 32.50 2.18 18.90
CA ARG A 639 32.42 3.39 19.72
C ARG A 639 32.08 4.64 18.92
N THR A 640 32.26 4.59 17.60
CA THR A 640 32.16 5.75 16.71
C THR A 640 31.59 5.34 15.37
N ALA A 641 30.87 6.25 14.71
CA ALA A 641 30.46 6.10 13.32
C ALA A 641 30.57 7.44 12.57
N GLY A 642 30.69 7.38 11.24
CA GLY A 642 30.84 8.57 10.40
C GLY A 642 32.18 9.28 10.60
N ALA A 643 32.18 10.61 10.51
CA ALA A 643 33.39 11.41 10.50
C ALA A 643 33.91 11.75 11.91
N ILE A 644 34.14 10.72 12.72
CA ILE A 644 34.75 10.83 14.04
C ILE A 644 36.13 10.17 14.00
N THR A 645 37.13 10.83 14.59
CA THR A 645 38.46 10.24 14.80
C THR A 645 38.92 10.41 16.24
N THR A 646 39.87 9.55 16.64
CA THR A 646 40.60 9.67 17.90
C THR A 646 42.07 9.29 17.69
N ARG A 647 42.92 9.59 18.68
CA ARG A 647 44.33 9.19 18.73
C ARG A 647 44.59 8.35 19.98
N ALA A 648 45.66 7.57 20.00
CA ALA A 648 45.97 6.72 21.15
C ALA A 648 46.19 7.55 22.44
N GLU A 649 46.83 8.72 22.33
CA GLU A 649 47.03 9.65 23.44
C GLU A 649 45.77 10.42 23.86
N TRP A 650 44.65 10.23 23.14
CA TRP A 650 43.36 10.85 23.43
C TRP A 650 42.40 9.92 24.13
N GLN A 651 42.82 8.71 24.45
CA GLN A 651 42.00 7.73 25.16
C GLN A 651 42.45 7.59 26.61
N ASP A 652 41.51 7.26 27.49
CA ASP A 652 41.74 7.03 28.92
C ASP A 652 42.48 8.19 29.63
N ILE A 653 42.14 9.44 29.29
CA ILE A 653 42.79 10.62 29.87
C ILE A 653 42.33 10.78 31.33
N HIS A 654 43.22 10.47 32.27
CA HIS A 654 42.97 10.68 33.69
C HIS A 654 43.06 12.16 34.07
N HIS A 655 41.95 12.73 34.55
CA HIS A 655 41.90 14.10 35.00
C HIS A 655 42.05 14.20 36.54
N PRO A 656 42.62 15.29 37.09
CA PRO A 656 42.78 15.48 38.53
C PRO A 656 41.50 15.42 39.38
N ASN A 657 40.32 15.49 38.75
CA ASN A 657 39.02 15.36 39.42
C ASN A 657 38.55 13.89 39.55
N GLY A 658 39.37 12.93 39.12
CA GLY A 658 39.06 11.50 39.18
C GLY A 658 38.29 10.95 37.98
N ALA A 659 37.85 11.79 37.05
CA ALA A 659 37.20 11.33 35.82
C ALA A 659 38.22 10.88 34.76
N VAL A 660 37.78 9.96 33.91
CA VAL A 660 38.52 9.46 32.75
C VAL A 660 37.79 9.89 31.49
N TYR A 661 38.52 10.48 30.53
CA TYR A 661 37.95 11.06 29.32
C TYR A 661 38.53 10.42 28.07
N ASP A 662 37.66 10.20 27.10
CA ASP A 662 38.03 9.91 25.73
C ASP A 662 37.72 11.10 24.83
N GLN A 663 38.76 11.61 24.18
CA GLN A 663 38.67 12.74 23.25
C GLN A 663 38.51 12.26 21.81
N PHE A 664 37.44 12.73 21.18
CA PHE A 664 37.12 12.58 19.78
C PHE A 664 37.19 13.91 19.04
N LEU A 665 37.40 13.86 17.73
CA LEU A 665 37.39 15.00 16.84
C LEU A 665 36.42 14.76 15.68
N LEU A 666 35.55 15.73 15.42
CA LEU A 666 34.71 15.72 14.23
C LEU A 666 35.53 16.15 13.02
N THR A 667 35.67 15.26 12.04
CA THR A 667 36.51 15.43 10.84
C THR A 667 35.72 15.64 9.55
N GLY A 668 34.38 15.64 9.64
CA GLY A 668 33.48 15.89 8.52
C GLY A 668 32.15 16.47 8.98
N ALA A 669 31.14 16.46 8.10
CA ALA A 669 29.86 17.13 8.37
C ALA A 669 28.99 16.42 9.42
N ALA A 670 29.18 15.11 9.64
CA ALA A 670 28.40 14.37 10.63
C ALA A 670 29.17 13.18 11.22
N GLY A 671 28.97 12.92 12.50
CA GLY A 671 29.61 11.83 13.21
C GLY A 671 28.92 11.47 14.51
N THR A 672 28.96 10.19 14.86
CA THR A 672 28.35 9.61 16.06
C THR A 672 29.42 9.02 16.97
N PHE A 673 29.29 9.19 18.29
CA PHE A 673 30.20 8.61 19.27
C PHE A 673 29.47 8.22 20.57
N THR A 674 30.02 7.26 21.31
CA THR A 674 29.49 6.81 22.61
C THR A 674 30.60 6.73 23.67
N ALA A 675 30.21 6.74 24.95
CA ALA A 675 31.11 6.64 26.09
C ALA A 675 31.42 5.18 26.43
N ASP A 676 32.66 4.92 26.86
CA ASP A 676 32.98 3.68 27.53
C ASP A 676 32.35 3.67 28.94
N PHE A 677 32.09 2.47 29.45
CA PHE A 677 31.45 2.31 30.76
C PHE A 677 32.27 3.00 31.86
N GLY A 678 31.63 3.92 32.58
CA GLY A 678 32.25 4.69 33.66
C GLY A 678 33.19 5.82 33.20
N GLN A 679 33.26 6.10 31.90
CA GLN A 679 34.07 7.17 31.32
C GLN A 679 33.21 8.29 30.72
N ILE A 680 33.86 9.39 30.33
CA ILE A 680 33.26 10.51 29.60
C ILE A 680 33.80 10.51 28.17
N ALA A 681 32.91 10.42 27.18
CA ALA A 681 33.27 10.68 25.79
C ALA A 681 33.02 12.15 25.45
N ARG A 682 33.99 12.79 24.78
CA ARG A 682 33.96 14.19 24.40
C ARG A 682 34.33 14.34 22.94
N CYS A 683 33.50 15.01 22.14
CA CYS A 683 33.82 15.39 20.77
C CYS A 683 33.94 16.90 20.61
N SER A 684 34.89 17.35 19.79
CA SER A 684 35.17 18.77 19.58
C SER A 684 34.99 19.21 18.11
N TYR A 685 34.47 20.41 17.90
CA TYR A 685 34.37 21.12 16.60
C TYR A 685 34.33 22.64 16.83
N LEU A 686 34.30 23.46 15.77
CA LEU A 686 34.16 24.92 15.86
C LEU A 686 32.72 25.36 15.55
N ASP A 687 32.16 26.26 16.35
CA ASP A 687 30.90 26.94 15.99
C ASP A 687 31.12 28.03 14.92
N PRO A 688 30.05 28.66 14.39
CA PRO A 688 30.18 29.74 13.41
C PRO A 688 31.02 30.95 13.87
N ASN A 689 31.16 31.15 15.19
CA ASN A 689 31.92 32.23 15.81
C ASN A 689 33.41 31.87 16.05
N ASN A 690 33.83 30.66 15.64
CA ASN A 690 35.16 30.08 15.85
C ASN A 690 35.46 29.70 17.31
N SER A 691 34.43 29.51 18.13
CA SER A 691 34.56 28.91 19.46
C SER A 691 34.70 27.40 19.32
N ILE A 692 35.65 26.78 20.03
CA ILE A 692 35.67 25.32 20.16
C ILE A 692 34.49 24.91 21.04
N VAL A 693 33.60 24.12 20.45
CA VAL A 693 32.48 23.47 21.14
C VAL A 693 32.90 22.06 21.54
N GLN A 694 32.65 21.73 22.80
CA GLN A 694 32.79 20.39 23.33
C GLN A 694 31.41 19.83 23.64
N VAL A 695 31.15 18.64 23.07
CA VAL A 695 29.91 17.90 23.25
C VAL A 695 30.28 16.61 23.97
N GLU A 696 29.69 16.38 25.13
CA GLU A 696 30.08 15.30 26.04
C GLU A 696 28.91 14.45 26.48
N MET A 697 29.20 13.17 26.70
CA MET A 697 28.34 12.32 27.52
C MET A 697 29.11 11.34 28.40
N SER A 698 28.45 10.91 29.46
CA SER A 698 28.69 9.64 30.14
C SER A 698 27.38 8.87 30.27
N GLY A 699 27.46 7.57 30.58
CA GLY A 699 26.30 6.69 30.69
C GLY A 699 25.87 6.10 29.34
N ALA A 700 24.64 5.60 29.28
CA ALA A 700 24.11 4.91 28.10
C ALA A 700 23.80 5.86 26.93
N GLY A 701 23.77 5.28 25.72
CA GLY A 701 23.40 5.98 24.49
C GLY A 701 24.58 6.47 23.65
N ALA A 702 24.29 7.27 22.63
CA ALA A 702 25.29 7.86 21.75
C ALA A 702 24.90 9.25 21.32
N ILE A 703 25.88 10.10 21.07
CA ILE A 703 25.70 11.45 20.54
C ILE A 703 26.03 11.44 19.05
N THR A 704 25.16 12.05 18.26
CA THR A 704 25.45 12.40 16.87
C THR A 704 25.50 13.92 16.70
N ILE A 705 26.57 14.41 16.11
CA ILE A 705 26.72 15.83 15.72
C ILE A 705 26.53 15.92 14.22
N VAL A 706 25.64 16.81 13.77
CA VAL A 706 25.40 17.10 12.34
C VAL A 706 25.54 18.59 12.11
N LEU A 707 26.51 18.99 11.29
CA LEU A 707 26.74 20.39 10.93
C LEU A 707 25.79 20.81 9.79
N ASP A 708 25.18 21.98 9.93
CA ASP A 708 24.31 22.57 8.92
C ASP A 708 25.08 22.76 7.60
N PRO A 709 24.61 22.19 6.48
CA PRO A 709 25.26 22.32 5.17
C PRO A 709 25.51 23.76 4.70
N THR A 710 24.75 24.73 5.20
CA THR A 710 24.88 26.15 4.85
C THR A 710 25.98 26.86 5.64
N THR A 711 26.42 26.28 6.76
CA THR A 711 27.45 26.87 7.64
C THR A 711 28.70 26.00 7.78
N VAL A 712 28.66 24.76 7.31
CA VAL A 712 29.76 23.81 7.41
C VAL A 712 30.99 24.28 6.61
N ALA A 713 32.15 24.28 7.24
CA ALA A 713 33.43 24.66 6.65
C ALA A 713 34.60 23.95 7.36
N GLY A 714 35.79 23.99 6.79
CA GLY A 714 36.99 23.37 7.36
C GLY A 714 37.32 22.00 6.74
N PRO A 715 38.28 21.25 7.35
CA PRO A 715 38.89 21.50 8.65
C PRO A 715 39.78 22.75 8.66
N MET A 716 39.84 23.47 9.78
CA MET A 716 40.65 24.68 9.92
C MET A 716 41.25 24.84 11.32
N ALA A 717 42.38 25.54 11.40
CA ALA A 717 43.06 25.83 12.65
C ALA A 717 42.17 26.69 13.58
N PRO A 718 42.18 26.43 14.90
CA PRO A 718 41.35 27.15 15.86
C PRO A 718 41.91 28.55 16.13
N ALA A 719 41.47 29.55 15.36
CA ALA A 719 42.06 30.89 15.32
C ALA A 719 42.10 31.62 16.67
N LEU A 720 41.18 31.30 17.59
CA LEU A 720 41.08 31.91 18.93
C LEU A 720 41.97 31.22 19.98
N TYR A 721 42.68 30.14 19.61
CA TYR A 721 43.33 29.24 20.56
C TYR A 721 44.82 29.03 20.28
N ASN A 722 45.57 28.78 21.35
CA ASN A 722 46.99 28.42 21.38
C ASN A 722 47.15 26.90 21.16
N GLN A 723 46.59 26.39 20.07
CA GLN A 723 46.59 24.97 19.76
C GLN A 723 47.10 24.74 18.34
N GLY A 724 48.23 24.04 18.22
CA GLY A 724 48.82 23.65 16.94
C GLY A 724 48.61 22.17 16.65
N GLY A 725 48.50 21.79 15.38
CA GLY A 725 48.45 20.39 14.95
C GLY A 725 47.08 19.70 15.07
N ILE A 726 46.02 20.46 15.31
CA ILE A 726 44.63 20.00 15.29
C ILE A 726 43.79 21.02 14.52
N ASP A 727 43.18 20.58 13.43
CA ASP A 727 42.23 21.36 12.65
C ASP A 727 40.82 20.84 12.90
N TYR A 728 39.85 21.74 12.98
CA TYR A 728 38.48 21.45 13.36
C TYR A 728 37.52 21.71 12.20
N MET A 729 36.52 20.85 12.05
CA MET A 729 35.34 21.22 11.27
C MET A 729 34.60 22.35 11.98
N LYS A 730 34.10 23.29 11.18
CA LYS A 730 33.34 24.45 11.62
C LYS A 730 31.91 24.35 11.13
N GLY A 731 30.93 24.73 11.94
CA GLY A 731 29.53 24.85 11.51
C GLY A 731 28.58 24.97 12.69
N LYS A 732 27.32 25.30 12.40
CA LYS A 732 26.24 25.28 13.38
C LYS A 732 25.68 23.86 13.49
N ALA A 733 25.66 23.30 14.69
CA ALA A 733 25.31 21.90 14.88
C ALA A 733 23.85 21.66 15.27
N THR A 734 23.27 20.60 14.71
CA THR A 734 22.21 19.81 15.36
C THR A 734 22.88 18.68 16.14
N VAL A 735 22.55 18.54 17.42
CA VAL A 735 23.12 17.52 18.30
C VAL A 735 22.02 16.56 18.75
N ILE A 736 22.15 15.27 18.42
CA ILE A 736 21.15 14.25 18.76
C ILE A 736 21.74 13.26 19.77
N LEU A 737 21.10 13.15 20.94
CA LEU A 737 21.39 12.11 21.92
C LEU A 737 20.38 10.96 21.76
N ALA A 738 20.88 9.78 21.42
CA ALA A 738 20.08 8.60 21.16
C ALA A 738 20.30 7.52 22.22
N GLY A 739 19.23 6.93 22.73
CA GLY A 739 19.31 5.83 23.70
C GLY A 739 19.70 6.27 25.11
N ALA A 740 19.34 7.48 25.52
CA ALA A 740 19.58 7.97 26.88
C ALA A 740 18.73 7.22 27.92
N ASP A 741 19.26 7.12 29.12
CA ASP A 741 18.59 6.59 30.31
C ASP A 741 18.94 7.42 31.55
N SER A 742 18.45 7.00 32.71
CA SER A 742 18.74 7.64 34.01
C SER A 742 20.25 7.72 34.40
N THR A 743 21.13 6.97 33.73
CA THR A 743 22.60 7.04 33.93
C THR A 743 23.29 8.05 33.01
N THR A 744 22.53 8.59 32.06
CA THR A 744 23.07 9.42 30.98
C THR A 744 23.20 10.87 31.41
N HIS A 745 24.42 11.40 31.35
CA HIS A 745 24.71 12.82 31.61
C HIS A 745 25.18 13.47 30.33
N PHE A 746 24.52 14.55 29.91
CA PHE A 746 24.76 15.21 28.62
C PHE A 746 25.19 16.65 28.83
N THR A 747 26.34 17.02 28.28
CA THR A 747 26.91 18.36 28.44
C THR A 747 27.34 18.92 27.09
N ILE A 748 27.05 20.20 26.85
CA ILE A 748 27.64 20.96 25.75
C ILE A 748 28.22 22.23 26.33
N TYR A 749 29.42 22.61 25.90
CA TYR A 749 30.00 23.89 26.30
C TYR A 749 31.02 24.43 25.31
N SER A 750 31.31 25.71 25.47
CA SER A 750 32.37 26.44 24.77
C SER A 750 33.69 26.39 25.54
N VAL A 751 34.84 26.21 24.90
CA VAL A 751 36.16 26.19 25.57
C VAL A 751 36.69 27.61 25.74
N GLY A 752 37.04 28.01 26.97
CA GLY A 752 37.55 29.34 27.28
C GLY A 752 38.51 29.34 28.48
N THR A 753 38.90 30.54 28.92
CA THR A 753 39.91 30.70 30.00
C THR A 753 39.48 30.13 31.35
N ALA A 754 38.17 30.07 31.64
CA ALA A 754 37.68 29.60 32.93
C ALA A 754 37.67 28.06 33.04
N ASN A 755 37.38 27.36 31.95
CA ASN A 755 37.35 25.90 31.94
C ASN A 755 38.65 25.26 31.40
N ASN A 756 39.48 26.00 30.66
CA ASN A 756 40.78 25.52 30.19
C ASN A 756 41.86 26.63 30.19
N PRO A 757 42.51 26.88 31.34
CA PRO A 757 43.48 27.97 31.49
C PRO A 757 44.67 27.84 30.54
N GLY A 758 44.95 28.88 29.75
CA GLY A 758 46.12 28.97 28.86
C GLY A 758 45.89 28.51 27.41
N VAL A 759 44.71 27.96 27.09
CA VAL A 759 44.40 27.47 25.73
C VAL A 759 43.89 28.58 24.80
N THR A 760 43.38 29.69 25.31
CA THR A 760 42.96 30.85 24.49
C THR A 760 44.12 31.82 24.21
N ARG A 761 44.08 32.50 23.07
CA ARG A 761 45.04 33.58 22.75
C ARG A 761 44.77 34.84 23.59
N PRO A 762 45.81 35.53 24.11
CA PRO A 762 45.62 36.74 24.94
C PRO A 762 44.98 37.93 24.19
N ASP A 763 45.18 38.01 22.87
CA ASP A 763 44.86 39.19 22.06
C ASP A 763 43.57 39.05 21.22
N THR A 764 42.76 38.03 21.48
CA THR A 764 41.55 37.72 20.70
C THR A 764 40.28 37.97 21.51
N THR A 765 39.26 38.57 20.89
CA THR A 765 37.94 38.73 21.53
C THR A 765 37.19 37.42 21.48
N TYR A 766 36.92 36.83 22.64
CA TYR A 766 36.20 35.58 22.77
C TYR A 766 34.73 35.82 23.11
N VAL A 767 33.80 35.14 22.42
CA VAL A 767 32.35 35.32 22.64
C VAL A 767 31.85 34.62 23.91
N GLY A 768 32.48 33.53 24.35
CA GLY A 768 32.16 32.88 25.64
C GLY A 768 31.15 31.74 25.56
N TRP A 769 30.43 31.62 24.44
CA TRP A 769 29.27 30.73 24.28
C TRP A 769 29.46 29.77 23.10
N ALA A 770 28.82 28.61 23.18
CA ALA A 770 28.71 27.68 22.05
C ALA A 770 27.41 28.00 21.30
N ASP A 771 27.50 28.28 20.00
CA ASP A 771 26.34 28.56 19.15
C ASP A 771 25.91 27.31 18.35
N ILE A 772 24.81 26.69 18.75
CA ILE A 772 24.26 25.49 18.11
C ILE A 772 22.79 25.71 17.69
N ALA A 773 22.29 24.90 16.77
CA ALA A 773 20.91 24.99 16.32
C ALA A 773 19.95 24.37 17.34
N VAL A 774 20.07 23.05 17.58
CA VAL A 774 19.08 22.29 18.35
C VAL A 774 19.71 21.06 19.00
N SER A 775 19.20 20.68 20.18
CA SER A 775 19.45 19.38 20.81
C SER A 775 18.20 18.52 20.75
N GLY A 776 18.29 17.37 20.08
CA GLY A 776 17.24 16.34 20.06
C GLY A 776 17.60 15.19 20.99
N ILE A 777 16.65 14.70 21.80
CA ILE A 777 16.91 13.58 22.72
C ILE A 777 15.87 12.47 22.51
N VAL A 778 16.36 11.24 22.44
CA VAL A 778 15.57 10.01 22.44
C VAL A 778 16.02 9.16 23.63
N SER A 779 15.17 9.07 24.66
CA SER A 779 15.39 8.15 25.78
C SER A 779 14.93 6.73 25.44
N THR A 780 15.43 5.73 26.17
CA THR A 780 14.91 4.36 26.06
C THR A 780 13.47 4.28 26.57
N TYR A 781 12.67 3.37 26.00
CA TYR A 781 11.24 3.24 26.33
C TYR A 781 10.98 2.71 27.75
N ASP A 782 11.96 2.08 28.40
CA ASP A 782 11.76 1.35 29.65
C ASP A 782 11.76 2.25 30.90
N ASP A 783 12.64 3.25 30.97
CA ASP A 783 12.65 4.24 32.05
C ASP A 783 12.33 5.67 31.58
N GLY A 784 12.40 5.95 30.28
CA GLY A 784 12.13 7.26 29.69
C GLY A 784 12.94 8.39 30.31
N ALA A 785 14.06 8.13 31.00
CA ALA A 785 14.71 9.11 31.86
C ALA A 785 16.03 9.64 31.29
N ILE A 786 16.50 10.77 31.81
CA ILE A 786 17.88 11.24 31.63
C ILE A 786 18.47 11.67 32.97
N GLY A 787 19.75 11.36 33.20
CA GLY A 787 20.47 11.71 34.42
C GLY A 787 20.61 13.23 34.62
N SER A 788 21.20 13.95 33.67
CA SER A 788 21.25 15.43 33.68
C SER A 788 21.57 16.04 32.31
N ILE A 789 21.18 17.31 32.10
CA ILE A 789 21.54 18.10 30.91
C ILE A 789 22.18 19.41 31.35
N HIS A 790 23.48 19.56 31.13
CA HIS A 790 24.21 20.76 31.55
C HIS A 790 24.81 21.51 30.35
N GLN A 791 24.24 22.67 30.04
CA GLN A 791 24.56 23.46 28.85
C GLN A 791 24.64 24.96 29.19
N GLY A 792 25.13 25.28 30.40
CA GLY A 792 25.10 26.63 30.98
C GLY A 792 25.89 27.71 30.23
N ASN A 793 26.60 27.35 29.16
CA ASN A 793 27.22 28.30 28.22
C ASN A 793 26.94 27.99 26.74
N VAL A 794 25.71 27.55 26.46
CA VAL A 794 25.23 27.23 25.11
C VAL A 794 24.08 28.13 24.73
N SER A 795 24.23 28.82 23.60
CA SER A 795 23.19 29.62 22.97
C SER A 795 22.60 28.81 21.80
N TYR A 796 21.29 28.65 21.81
CA TYR A 796 20.55 27.99 20.74
C TYR A 796 20.02 29.02 19.75
N SER A 797 20.37 28.89 18.47
CA SER A 797 19.80 29.78 17.46
C SER A 797 19.65 29.15 16.07
N ALA A 798 18.55 29.47 15.38
CA ALA A 798 18.32 29.02 14.01
C ALA A 798 17.48 30.04 13.20
N THR A 799 17.58 29.96 11.87
CA THR A 799 16.78 30.73 10.90
C THR A 799 15.69 29.90 10.21
N THR A 800 15.83 28.58 10.24
CA THR A 800 14.92 27.58 9.66
C THR A 800 14.89 26.35 10.57
N GLY A 801 13.86 25.51 10.47
CA GLY A 801 13.77 24.27 11.23
C GLY A 801 13.50 24.52 12.71
N TYR A 802 14.37 24.02 13.58
CA TYR A 802 14.16 23.98 15.03
C TYR A 802 15.30 24.64 15.79
N THR A 803 15.00 25.24 16.95
CA THR A 803 16.01 25.74 17.90
C THR A 803 15.66 25.39 19.34
N GLY A 804 16.66 25.14 20.19
CA GLY A 804 16.49 24.78 21.60
C GLY A 804 16.59 23.28 21.88
N ILE A 805 15.82 22.78 22.85
CA ILE A 805 15.84 21.36 23.25
C ILE A 805 14.49 20.70 22.94
N TYR A 806 14.52 19.59 22.20
CA TYR A 806 13.35 18.77 21.91
C TYR A 806 13.61 17.31 22.30
N ALA A 807 12.94 16.87 23.36
CA ALA A 807 13.16 15.60 24.03
C ALA A 807 11.82 14.95 24.42
N PRO A 808 10.93 14.66 23.46
CA PRO A 808 9.61 14.12 23.79
C PRO A 808 9.75 12.80 24.55
N HIS A 809 8.86 12.57 25.51
CA HIS A 809 8.86 11.41 26.41
C HIS A 809 10.12 11.23 27.29
N THR A 810 10.91 12.29 27.49
CA THR A 810 12.11 12.27 28.34
C THR A 810 11.84 12.88 29.72
N MET A 811 11.86 12.06 30.77
CA MET A 811 11.75 12.47 32.16
C MET A 811 13.07 13.05 32.68
N ILE A 812 13.00 14.31 33.10
CA ILE A 812 14.02 14.99 33.87
C ILE A 812 13.67 14.78 35.36
N GLY A 813 14.37 13.87 36.06
CA GLY A 813 14.09 13.52 37.46
C GLY A 813 14.44 14.63 38.47
N ALA A 814 15.25 14.32 39.49
CA ALA A 814 15.87 15.32 40.39
C ALA A 814 17.02 16.11 39.70
N SER A 815 16.97 16.18 38.38
CA SER A 815 18.08 16.48 37.50
C SER A 815 18.16 17.97 37.17
N THR A 816 19.37 18.43 36.85
CA THR A 816 19.61 19.81 36.42
C THR A 816 19.48 19.92 34.91
N VAL A 817 18.65 20.86 34.42
CA VAL A 817 18.69 21.38 33.05
C VAL A 817 19.17 22.82 33.12
N VAL A 818 20.33 23.12 32.55
CA VAL A 818 20.89 24.49 32.51
C VAL A 818 21.21 24.87 31.08
N LEU A 819 20.74 26.02 30.60
CA LEU A 819 21.08 26.56 29.28
C LEU A 819 21.17 28.10 29.30
N HIS A 820 21.64 28.72 28.20
CA HIS A 820 21.75 30.18 28.08
C HIS A 820 20.59 30.79 27.27
N ASP A 821 20.66 30.81 25.94
CA ASP A 821 19.61 31.42 25.10
C ASP A 821 18.87 30.37 24.28
N ILE A 822 17.63 30.69 23.91
CA ILE A 822 16.91 30.07 22.79
C ILE A 822 16.37 31.20 21.93
N ALA A 823 16.86 31.31 20.69
CA ALA A 823 16.49 32.37 19.76
C ALA A 823 16.10 31.81 18.38
N ALA A 824 14.84 32.00 17.99
CA ALA A 824 14.36 31.71 16.64
C ALA A 824 14.25 32.97 15.80
N SER A 825 14.79 32.90 14.60
CA SER A 825 14.63 33.91 13.55
C SER A 825 14.08 33.26 12.29
N GLY A 826 13.62 34.06 11.32
CA GLY A 826 13.03 33.53 10.09
C GLY A 826 11.91 32.51 10.37
N LEU A 827 12.04 31.32 9.78
CA LEU A 827 11.07 30.22 9.87
C LEU A 827 11.45 29.16 10.93
N ALA A 828 12.41 29.44 11.82
CA ALA A 828 12.75 28.51 12.89
C ALA A 828 11.66 28.43 13.96
N GLU A 829 11.45 27.26 14.53
CA GLU A 829 10.53 26.98 15.63
C GLU A 829 11.31 26.73 16.94
N PRO A 830 11.08 27.52 18.00
CA PRO A 830 11.79 27.36 19.27
C PRO A 830 11.12 26.35 20.23
N TYR A 831 11.92 25.46 20.81
CA TYR A 831 11.48 24.39 21.71
C TYR A 831 12.26 24.35 23.03
N LEU A 832 11.54 24.07 24.10
CA LEU A 832 12.07 23.59 25.38
C LEU A 832 11.15 22.48 25.89
N TYR A 833 11.28 21.29 25.31
CA TYR A 833 10.25 20.25 25.36
C TYR A 833 10.78 18.91 25.86
N PHE A 834 10.13 18.32 26.87
CA PHE A 834 10.56 17.07 27.51
C PHE A 834 9.46 16.00 27.66
N GLY A 835 8.17 16.31 27.47
CA GLY A 835 7.14 15.28 27.67
C GLY A 835 5.73 15.68 27.28
N ASP A 836 4.84 14.68 27.24
CA ASP A 836 3.41 14.79 26.89
C ASP A 836 2.44 14.44 28.04
N THR A 837 2.92 14.16 29.28
CA THR A 837 2.07 14.05 30.49
C THR A 837 2.90 13.93 31.78
N ILE A 838 2.55 14.70 32.81
CA ILE A 838 2.96 14.47 34.20
C ILE A 838 2.39 13.10 34.64
N ARG A 839 3.23 12.08 34.87
CA ARG A 839 2.78 10.85 35.56
C ARG A 839 2.59 11.14 37.04
N GLY A 840 1.43 11.73 37.35
CA GLY A 840 1.00 12.09 38.70
C GLY A 840 -0.52 12.21 38.86
N LEU A 841 -1.32 11.72 37.91
CA LEU A 841 -2.75 11.47 38.14
C LEU A 841 -3.10 10.06 37.68
N ARG A 842 -2.83 9.07 38.53
CA ARG A 842 -3.61 7.83 38.48
C ARG A 842 -4.99 8.18 39.04
N THR A 843 -5.97 8.39 38.17
CA THR A 843 -7.36 8.17 38.58
C THR A 843 -7.55 6.67 38.70
N SER A 844 -7.40 6.14 39.92
CA SER A 844 -8.07 4.90 40.27
C SER A 844 -9.58 5.16 40.18
N PRO A 845 -10.38 4.26 39.59
CA PRO A 845 -11.81 4.47 39.46
C PRO A 845 -12.47 4.37 40.84
N GLY A 846 -12.83 5.51 41.42
CA GLY A 846 -13.59 5.57 42.67
C GLY A 846 -13.40 6.87 43.44
N ASN A 847 -14.45 7.67 43.46
CA ASN A 847 -14.70 8.88 44.25
C ASN A 847 -14.03 10.20 43.80
N ALA A 848 -14.89 11.05 43.22
CA ALA A 848 -14.77 12.49 43.31
C ALA A 848 -14.72 12.95 44.78
N LEU A 849 -14.04 14.07 45.07
CA LEU A 849 -14.52 15.16 45.93
C LEU A 849 -13.47 16.29 46.02
N PHE A 850 -13.97 17.52 45.96
CA PHE A 850 -13.30 18.73 46.46
C PHE A 850 -13.01 18.58 47.97
N ASP A 851 -11.89 19.13 48.46
CA ASP A 851 -11.80 20.21 49.47
C ASP A 851 -10.42 20.23 50.19
N ALA A 852 -10.05 21.41 50.67
CA ALA A 852 -8.78 21.80 51.30
C ALA A 852 -8.54 21.19 52.70
N GLY A 853 -7.27 21.17 53.16
CA GLY A 853 -6.95 21.01 54.59
C GLY A 853 -5.57 20.46 54.97
N THR A 854 -4.66 21.36 55.33
CA THR A 854 -3.64 21.32 56.40
C THR A 854 -2.99 20.01 56.93
N ALA A 855 -1.65 20.04 56.91
CA ALA A 855 -0.69 19.85 58.04
C ALA A 855 -0.17 18.45 58.48
N GLN A 856 1.17 18.43 58.59
CA GLN A 856 2.07 17.75 59.55
C GLN A 856 2.26 16.22 59.56
N GLY A 857 3.53 15.81 59.55
CA GLY A 857 4.01 14.73 60.44
C GLY A 857 5.07 13.74 59.93
N GLN A 858 6.34 14.06 60.21
CA GLN A 858 7.38 13.17 60.77
C GLN A 858 8.15 12.12 59.93
N GLU A 859 9.33 11.82 60.48
CA GLU A 859 10.61 11.32 59.92
C GLU A 859 10.84 9.80 60.04
N GLU A 860 12.03 9.39 59.55
CA GLU A 860 12.90 8.25 59.90
C GLU A 860 12.81 6.98 59.02
N ALA A 861 13.88 6.26 58.64
CA ALA A 861 15.34 6.41 58.70
C ALA A 861 15.99 5.22 57.94
N GLY A 862 17.24 5.38 57.47
CA GLY A 862 18.20 4.33 57.09
C GLY A 862 18.26 4.01 55.57
N SER A 863 19.40 3.93 54.87
CA SER A 863 20.81 3.80 55.25
C SER A 863 21.71 4.35 54.14
N ARG A 864 22.88 4.86 54.52
CA ARG A 864 23.93 5.44 53.66
C ARG A 864 24.73 4.36 52.94
N ILE A 865 24.97 4.53 51.64
CA ILE A 865 26.19 4.09 50.95
C ILE A 865 26.73 5.29 50.17
N ALA A 866 28.06 5.45 50.22
CA ALA A 866 28.80 6.69 50.06
C ALA A 866 28.79 7.30 48.64
N SER A 867 28.58 8.62 48.59
CA SER A 867 28.81 9.49 47.43
C SER A 867 30.29 9.86 47.33
N GLY A 868 30.91 9.53 46.20
CA GLY A 868 32.15 10.15 45.74
C GLY A 868 31.81 11.22 44.71
N ASP A 869 32.06 12.48 45.05
CA ASP A 869 31.86 13.63 44.16
C ASP A 869 32.85 13.57 42.98
N ILE A 870 32.35 13.50 41.75
CA ILE A 870 33.15 13.74 40.53
C ILE A 870 32.99 15.22 40.18
N ALA A 871 34.02 16.02 40.50
CA ALA A 871 34.04 17.45 40.28
C ALA A 871 34.35 17.80 38.82
N LEU A 872 33.36 18.10 37.97
CA LEU A 872 33.60 18.71 36.66
C LEU A 872 34.22 20.12 36.83
N ASN A 873 35.18 20.49 35.97
CA ASN A 873 36.01 21.69 36.09
C ASN A 873 35.24 22.99 36.43
N GLY A 874 35.36 23.45 37.69
CA GLY A 874 35.27 24.87 38.02
C GLY A 874 34.05 25.39 38.81
N PHE A 875 33.11 24.56 39.29
CA PHE A 875 31.97 25.04 40.09
C PHE A 875 31.76 24.26 41.40
N SER A 876 31.70 24.98 42.52
CA SER A 876 31.33 24.45 43.83
C SER A 876 29.82 24.21 43.88
N ILE A 877 29.38 22.98 44.14
CA ILE A 877 27.99 22.66 44.46
C ILE A 877 27.70 23.22 45.86
N GLY A 878 26.80 24.20 45.95
CA GLY A 878 26.32 24.73 47.23
C GLY A 878 25.23 23.85 47.83
N ASP A 879 25.45 23.44 49.09
CA ASP A 879 24.53 22.96 50.14
C ASP A 879 23.32 22.05 49.78
N PRO A 880 23.30 20.76 50.20
CA PRO A 880 22.14 19.88 50.10
C PRO A 880 21.17 20.11 51.27
N GLY A 881 20.44 21.23 51.25
CA GLY A 881 19.60 21.68 52.36
C GLY A 881 18.10 21.78 52.11
N ASN A 882 17.59 21.45 50.92
CA ASN A 882 16.15 21.56 50.64
C ASN A 882 15.68 20.46 49.66
N PRO A 883 14.72 19.58 50.01
CA PRO A 883 14.23 18.56 49.10
C PRO A 883 13.34 19.22 48.04
N VAL A 884 13.91 19.62 46.91
CA VAL A 884 13.12 20.11 45.77
C VAL A 884 12.66 18.91 44.96
N SER A 885 11.38 18.61 45.06
CA SER A 885 10.68 17.74 44.12
C SER A 885 10.56 18.41 42.73
N SER A 886 10.96 17.66 41.68
CA SER A 886 10.55 17.75 40.27
C SER A 886 11.16 18.81 39.31
N GLY A 887 11.86 18.34 38.25
CA GLY A 887 11.70 18.73 36.83
C GLY A 887 11.81 20.20 36.38
N ALA A 888 12.79 20.97 36.86
CA ALA A 888 12.96 22.39 36.48
C ALA A 888 14.02 22.62 35.40
N ALA A 889 13.85 23.66 34.57
CA ALA A 889 14.88 24.17 33.67
C ALA A 889 15.36 25.56 34.11
N THR A 890 16.68 25.75 34.17
CA THR A 890 17.32 27.01 34.52
C THR A 890 17.93 27.67 33.29
N ILE A 891 17.51 28.89 33.01
CA ILE A 891 18.09 29.78 31.99
C ILE A 891 19.13 30.65 32.70
N ALA A 892 20.42 30.34 32.51
CA ALA A 892 21.53 30.96 33.22
C ALA A 892 22.13 32.11 32.39
N GLY A 893 21.83 33.34 32.79
CA GLY A 893 22.38 34.58 32.23
C GLY A 893 21.87 34.94 30.83
N GLY A 894 21.01 34.12 30.22
CA GLY A 894 20.56 34.27 28.84
C GLY A 894 19.12 34.76 28.72
N ALA A 895 18.74 35.13 27.51
CA ALA A 895 17.44 35.67 27.15
C ALA A 895 16.61 34.66 26.35
N LEU A 896 15.32 34.59 26.67
CA LEU A 896 14.31 33.94 25.82
C LEU A 896 13.69 35.01 24.92
N ALA A 897 14.41 35.40 23.88
CA ALA A 897 13.98 36.38 22.88
C ALA A 897 13.69 35.68 21.55
N GLN A 898 12.58 36.02 20.91
CA GLN A 898 12.17 35.43 19.63
C GLN A 898 12.09 36.52 18.55
N PRO A 899 13.19 36.78 17.83
CA PRO A 899 13.22 37.74 16.73
C PRO A 899 12.10 37.58 15.69
N ASN A 900 11.63 36.34 15.44
CA ASN A 900 10.52 36.08 14.52
C ASN A 900 9.12 36.15 15.18
N GLY A 901 9.02 36.52 16.45
CA GLY A 901 7.76 36.65 17.17
C GLY A 901 7.06 35.34 17.52
N ARG A 902 7.70 34.19 17.30
CA ARG A 902 7.13 32.88 17.66
C ARG A 902 7.19 32.64 19.17
N PHE A 903 6.30 31.78 19.66
CA PHE A 903 6.29 31.35 21.05
C PHE A 903 7.20 30.15 21.24
N ILE A 904 7.78 30.00 22.43
CA ILE A 904 8.56 28.79 22.77
C ILE A 904 7.58 27.71 23.20
N ALA A 905 7.60 26.58 22.51
CA ALA A 905 6.84 25.40 22.90
C ALA A 905 7.51 24.73 24.11
N VAL A 906 6.74 24.56 25.20
CA VAL A 906 7.21 23.99 26.47
C VAL A 906 6.39 22.78 26.86
N GLY A 907 7.05 21.71 27.32
CA GLY A 907 6.38 20.49 27.77
C GLY A 907 7.25 19.68 28.73
N GLY A 908 6.63 18.94 29.65
CA GLY A 908 7.34 18.05 30.58
C GLY A 908 8.17 18.73 31.68
N LEU A 909 8.04 20.06 31.87
CA LEU A 909 8.72 20.82 32.93
C LEU A 909 7.75 21.23 34.05
N SER A 910 8.24 21.26 35.28
CA SER A 910 7.50 21.76 36.45
C SER A 910 7.61 23.28 36.61
N ARG A 911 8.74 23.87 36.18
CA ARG A 911 9.01 25.32 36.20
C ARG A 911 10.19 25.69 35.30
N VAL A 912 10.23 26.96 34.89
CA VAL A 912 11.39 27.60 34.24
C VAL A 912 11.91 28.69 35.19
N ILE A 913 13.23 28.71 35.42
CA ILE A 913 13.91 29.61 36.36
C ILE A 913 14.88 30.49 35.56
N MET A 914 14.79 31.81 35.72
CA MET A 914 15.77 32.75 35.16
C MET A 914 16.81 33.08 36.25
N GLY A 915 18.06 32.69 36.04
CA GLY A 915 19.15 32.86 37.00
C GLY A 915 20.37 33.57 36.41
N ALA A 916 21.29 34.04 37.25
CA ALA A 916 22.59 34.52 36.79
C ALA A 916 23.46 33.35 36.30
N GLY A 917 24.31 33.61 35.31
CA GLY A 917 25.23 32.63 34.75
C GLY A 917 26.65 33.18 34.60
N GLN A 918 27.53 32.36 34.03
CA GLN A 918 28.88 32.75 33.62
C GLN A 918 29.19 32.11 32.28
N ASP A 919 29.91 32.83 31.42
CA ASP A 919 30.41 32.25 30.17
C ASP A 919 31.70 31.44 30.37
N SER A 920 32.21 30.82 29.32
CA SER A 920 33.45 30.02 29.39
C SER A 920 34.73 30.83 29.68
N CYS A 921 34.67 32.16 29.70
CA CYS A 921 35.76 33.01 30.14
C CYS A 921 35.65 33.42 31.62
N GLY A 922 34.57 33.01 32.31
CA GLY A 922 34.30 33.39 33.70
C GLY A 922 33.69 34.79 33.81
N ARG A 923 33.22 35.38 32.70
CA ARG A 923 32.52 36.67 32.73
C ARG A 923 31.10 36.44 33.24
N ALA A 924 30.70 37.22 34.24
CA ALA A 924 29.36 37.15 34.81
C ALA A 924 28.30 37.61 33.80
N ALA A 925 27.22 36.84 33.68
CA ALA A 925 26.05 37.14 32.87
C ALA A 925 24.83 37.27 33.79
N PRO A 926 24.25 38.47 33.97
CA PRO A 926 23.11 38.66 34.85
C PRO A 926 21.85 37.98 34.29
N ALA A 927 20.94 37.56 35.17
CA ALA A 927 19.64 37.04 34.78
C ALA A 927 18.89 38.04 33.89
N GLN A 928 18.40 37.59 32.74
CA GLN A 928 17.65 38.44 31.80
C GLN A 928 16.14 38.29 31.98
N VAL A 929 15.39 39.27 31.46
CA VAL A 929 13.92 39.22 31.41
C VAL A 929 13.49 38.42 30.18
N ILE A 930 12.40 37.65 30.32
CA ILE A 930 11.79 36.92 29.20
C ILE A 930 11.06 37.89 28.27
N GLN A 931 11.28 37.74 26.97
CA GLN A 931 10.73 38.62 25.94
C GLN A 931 9.74 37.91 24.99
N THR A 932 9.35 36.67 25.30
CA THR A 932 8.41 35.86 24.52
C THR A 932 7.44 35.10 25.41
N ARG A 933 6.38 34.53 24.82
CA ARG A 933 5.44 33.65 25.54
C ARG A 933 5.92 32.21 25.52
N LEU A 934 5.67 31.50 26.62
CA LEU A 934 5.84 30.05 26.73
C LEU A 934 4.47 29.40 26.58
N ILE A 935 4.30 28.50 25.60
CA ILE A 935 3.03 27.84 25.31
C ILE A 935 3.17 26.34 25.52
N SER A 936 2.23 25.75 26.26
CA SER A 936 2.17 24.29 26.44
C SER A 936 1.68 23.56 25.18
N ASP A 937 1.87 22.25 25.16
CA ASP A 937 1.36 21.31 24.14
C ASP A 937 -0.17 21.37 23.91
N ILE A 938 -0.94 21.79 24.91
CA ILE A 938 -2.40 22.03 24.85
C ILE A 938 -2.77 23.51 24.67
N GLY A 939 -1.81 24.38 24.35
CA GLY A 939 -2.05 25.80 24.06
C GLY A 939 -2.16 26.71 25.29
N THR A 940 -1.75 26.24 26.48
CA THR A 940 -1.82 27.05 27.71
C THR A 940 -0.64 28.02 27.78
N ASP A 941 -0.89 29.28 28.12
CA ASP A 941 0.17 30.25 28.37
C ASP A 941 0.81 30.02 29.74
N LEU A 942 2.05 29.55 29.74
CA LEU A 942 2.83 29.24 30.93
C LEU A 942 3.73 30.40 31.37
N THR A 943 3.73 31.51 30.64
CA THR A 943 4.54 32.69 30.97
C THR A 943 4.35 33.19 32.42
N PRO A 944 3.13 33.16 33.01
CA PRO A 944 2.93 33.57 34.41
C PRO A 944 3.51 32.62 35.46
N ALA A 945 3.82 31.36 35.11
CA ALA A 945 4.32 30.34 36.03
C ALA A 945 5.86 30.38 36.19
N ILE A 946 6.51 31.39 35.61
CA ILE A 946 7.96 31.55 35.59
C ILE A 946 8.43 32.22 36.87
N VAL A 947 9.48 31.66 37.47
CA VAL A 947 10.11 32.22 38.67
C VAL A 947 11.31 33.08 38.24
N THR A 948 11.22 34.40 38.47
CA THR A 948 12.33 35.34 38.26
C THR A 948 12.95 35.74 39.60
N GLY A 949 14.21 35.43 39.82
CA GLY A 949 14.94 35.79 41.04
C GLY A 949 16.12 34.85 41.32
N PRO A 950 17.06 35.23 42.20
CA PRO A 950 18.14 34.36 42.65
C PRO A 950 17.62 33.12 43.41
#